data_AF-A0A0M2NBN3-F1
#
_entry.id   AF-A0A0M2NBN3-F1
#
_cell.length_a   1.000
_cell.length_b   1.000
_cell.length_c   1.000
_cell.angle_alpha   90.00
_cell.angle_beta   90.00
_cell.angle_gamma   90.00
#
_symmetry.space_group_name_H-M   'P 1'
#
loop_
_entity.id
_entity.type
_entity.pdbx_description
1 polymer ?
#
loop_
_entity_poly.entity_id
_entity_poly.type
_entity_poly.pdbx_seq_one_letter_code
_entity_poly.pdbx_strand_id
1 'polypeptide(L)'
;MKEQNELIVWFTVLGVIFLFLIAYLYYGKKRYNPFEKPMPTGRLFVIFAIFAVVMRLAMAYNLPGYGTDMDCFRAWANNVYTGGIENFYTGDFFADYPPIYIYILYFFGFIRNVFDLGLASPMYGMLLHLPAIICDVAGAYIVYRLAKQKFRAPVALMLSTLLLLNPAVMFNSSVWGQMDIILTLMLVLTIYLLVKDKLIWASVAFIVAFLIKPQAIMILPILGFVFIRNIIVSKDKKKAWFTFLISLGIMIGLFFLIPLPFGANQEPLWLAKQYLSTIGQYDQVTLNALNIFAMLGENFTPASMVVFLGLPGNVWGFIMIALVCVYTLFLYIKNSKKEFLFALTAFLLMGVFALGHGMHERYLFPVPVLLLLAFIFMKDKRLIWCTVLTFISLLLNQSLSLYYYQVMMPMAWTVAVSAVNMAIFIYTGYVITRLAFGPVREKAGDTDILASSAPMGAFDWEEDGVPLVGTEAAVQEETLVEEAGNGETEAPETSRVEFQKKLYPDAEFEVFDKPPAQMRLDSFERKKTLTKKDGLLMIVISAIYAVVAFTNLGAFKVPETPVHLDNTQIIVEFAQEEQIATIEYYAGYGKADFMVLSSKDGNSYTPVDLTKGSAESVTEVKHELKDLYKWQIYTTDINAKYIAVRPYGGDLDMLEMAFKDKDGNLVTPQSVTPPEAAPLFDEQELVPDEPTYMTDFYFDEIYHVRTAYENIHQIEPYEITHPPLGKIILACGIEMFGMNPFGWRFMGTLTGVLMLPVMYIFAKMLLKKTKYAAFATILFAADFMHFAQTRIGTIDSYSILWIMLMYLFMYLFTQSNFNKEKLSKSLVPLALSGLFFGIGAATKWLCMYAGAGLAVIFFMTLYKRYKEYQFAKESKLPDYKPIVQSFKWNVLIMLAWCVLFFIVVPLIIYFASYYPYTIVTQGNAYDFSRILENQSYMLNYHSLLDPDKVHPFASMWYSWPMDVRPVLFFNGHNTANGTISTLSTMGNPLIWWTGVVACIWLIIDSARGKHRNYGVTFTAIAALSQFVPWWFIAREVFIYHYFATVPFLIILIVFWLRNVERDFKYGKEFGWIFVTACIAMFIIFYPVITGIPFNAEYVTGLRWLQSWPFYG
;
A
#
# COMPACT_ATOMS: atom_id res chain seq x y z
N MET A 1 7.66 -10.88 11.20
CA MET A 1 8.90 -10.57 10.46
C MET A 1 8.71 -10.48 8.95
N LYS A 2 8.12 -11.48 8.27
CA LYS A 2 7.86 -11.41 6.83
C LYS A 2 7.04 -10.17 6.43
N GLU A 3 5.98 -9.88 7.19
CA GLU A 3 5.16 -8.66 7.03
C GLU A 3 5.94 -7.36 7.29
N GLN A 4 6.85 -7.35 8.28
CA GLN A 4 7.72 -6.22 8.56
C GLN A 4 8.69 -5.98 7.39
N ASN A 5 9.26 -7.05 6.83
CA ASN A 5 10.17 -6.97 5.68
C ASN A 5 9.46 -6.48 4.42
N GLU A 6 8.24 -6.96 4.14
CA GLU A 6 7.45 -6.48 3.01
C GLU A 6 7.06 -5.00 3.18
N LEU A 7 6.67 -4.59 4.39
CA LEU A 7 6.38 -3.19 4.70
C LEU A 7 7.61 -2.29 4.52
N ILE A 8 8.79 -2.73 4.96
CA ILE A 8 10.06 -2.00 4.80
C ILE A 8 10.35 -1.74 3.33
N VAL A 9 10.19 -2.74 2.45
CA VAL A 9 10.43 -2.60 1.01
C VAL A 9 9.47 -1.58 0.40
N TRP A 10 8.16 -1.72 0.66
CA TRP A 10 7.16 -0.79 0.11
C TRP A 10 7.33 0.63 0.61
N PHE A 11 7.55 0.79 1.90
CA PHE A 11 7.76 2.10 2.52
C PHE A 11 9.01 2.78 1.97
N THR A 12 10.06 2.00 1.68
CA THR A 12 11.28 2.48 1.04
C THR A 12 11.03 2.95 -0.39
N VAL A 13 10.37 2.13 -1.22
CA VAL A 13 10.06 2.47 -2.61
C VAL A 13 9.17 3.71 -2.70
N LEU A 14 8.07 3.74 -1.93
CA LEU A 14 7.16 4.88 -1.87
C LEU A 14 7.85 6.14 -1.35
N GLY A 15 8.78 5.98 -0.39
CA GLY A 15 9.54 7.10 0.13
C GLY A 15 10.54 7.69 -0.84
N VAL A 16 11.22 6.87 -1.63
CA VAL A 16 12.06 7.35 -2.73
C VAL A 16 11.21 8.12 -3.75
N ILE A 17 10.05 7.59 -4.13
CA ILE A 17 9.13 8.27 -5.06
C ILE A 17 8.65 9.61 -4.50
N PHE A 18 8.25 9.65 -3.22
CA PHE A 18 7.84 10.87 -2.53
C PHE A 18 8.94 11.94 -2.55
N LEU A 19 10.18 11.56 -2.24
CA LEU A 19 11.33 12.47 -2.21
C LEU A 19 11.64 13.05 -3.60
N PHE A 20 11.61 12.22 -4.65
CA PHE A 20 11.74 12.70 -6.03
C PHE A 20 10.58 13.58 -6.47
N LEU A 21 9.35 13.27 -6.05
CA LEU A 21 8.17 14.06 -6.38
C LEU A 21 8.27 15.47 -5.78
N ILE A 22 8.70 15.61 -4.52
CA ILE A 22 8.89 16.92 -3.89
C ILE A 22 9.99 17.72 -4.61
N ALA A 23 11.11 17.08 -4.96
CA ALA A 23 12.16 17.73 -5.74
C ALA A 23 11.62 18.22 -7.10
N TYR A 24 10.89 17.36 -7.82
CA TYR A 24 10.27 17.72 -9.09
C TYR A 24 9.30 18.90 -8.93
N LEU A 25 8.44 18.88 -7.92
CA LEU A 25 7.45 19.94 -7.68
C LEU A 25 8.11 21.30 -7.44
N TYR A 26 9.29 21.33 -6.82
CA TYR A 26 10.07 22.55 -6.67
C TYR A 26 10.69 23.06 -7.98
N TYR A 27 11.15 22.15 -8.86
CA TYR A 27 11.82 22.49 -10.13
C TYR A 27 10.90 22.62 -11.35
N GLY A 28 9.61 22.28 -11.21
CA GLY A 28 8.63 22.37 -12.29
C GLY A 28 8.48 23.78 -12.89
N LYS A 29 8.18 23.87 -14.19
CA LYS A 29 7.99 25.15 -14.91
C LYS A 29 6.94 26.06 -14.25
N LYS A 30 7.23 27.37 -14.13
CA LYS A 30 6.40 28.42 -13.48
C LYS A 30 4.90 28.35 -13.82
N ARG A 31 4.53 28.04 -15.07
CA ARG A 31 3.15 28.11 -15.59
C ARG A 31 2.09 27.23 -14.90
N TYR A 32 2.50 26.24 -14.08
CA TYR A 32 1.58 25.30 -13.41
C TYR A 32 2.02 24.95 -11.99
N ASN A 33 2.60 25.90 -11.26
CA ASN A 33 3.01 25.69 -9.89
C ASN A 33 1.78 25.81 -8.94
N PRO A 34 1.30 24.72 -8.30
CA PRO A 34 0.17 24.80 -7.36
C PRO A 34 0.44 25.74 -6.19
N PHE A 35 1.71 26.04 -5.91
CA PHE A 35 2.18 26.96 -4.88
C PHE A 35 2.04 28.45 -5.25
N GLU A 36 1.54 28.79 -6.45
CA GLU A 36 1.24 30.18 -6.85
C GLU A 36 -0.13 30.67 -6.38
N LYS A 37 -1.06 29.78 -6.03
CA LYS A 37 -2.38 30.17 -5.52
C LYS A 37 -2.33 30.42 -4.00
N PRO A 38 -3.07 31.43 -3.49
CA PRO A 38 -3.22 31.62 -2.05
C PRO A 38 -3.87 30.37 -1.44
N MET A 39 -3.18 29.77 -0.46
CA MET A 39 -3.63 28.57 0.24
C MET A 39 -3.59 28.80 1.76
N PRO A 40 -4.50 28.16 2.54
CA PRO A 40 -4.50 28.23 3.99
C PRO A 40 -3.40 27.31 4.57
N THR A 41 -2.14 27.63 4.33
CA THR A 41 -0.99 26.75 4.60
C THR A 41 -0.83 26.39 6.08
N GLY A 42 -1.25 27.27 7.00
CA GLY A 42 -1.26 26.96 8.43
C GLY A 42 -2.22 25.82 8.78
N ARG A 43 -3.46 25.86 8.26
CA ARG A 43 -4.44 24.77 8.47
C ARG A 43 -3.98 23.48 7.80
N LEU A 44 -3.41 23.59 6.59
CA LEU A 44 -2.85 22.42 5.89
C LEU A 44 -1.67 21.79 6.64
N PHE A 45 -0.79 22.60 7.24
CA PHE A 45 0.28 22.08 8.10
C PHE A 45 -0.28 21.27 9.27
N VAL A 46 -1.31 21.79 9.96
CA VAL A 46 -1.96 21.07 11.08
C VAL A 46 -2.59 19.76 10.60
N ILE A 47 -3.30 19.76 9.47
CA ILE A 47 -3.89 18.53 8.89
C ILE A 47 -2.79 17.51 8.58
N PHE A 48 -1.71 17.94 7.93
CA PHE A 48 -0.59 17.05 7.63
C PHE A 48 0.12 16.57 8.89
N ALA A 49 0.20 17.39 9.94
CA ALA A 49 0.81 17.01 11.21
C ALA A 49 -0.03 15.96 11.94
N ILE A 50 -1.35 16.14 12.01
CA ILE A 50 -2.26 15.15 12.58
C ILE A 50 -2.15 13.83 11.81
N PHE A 51 -2.22 13.89 10.48
CA PHE A 51 -2.05 12.70 9.63
C PHE A 51 -0.70 12.01 9.87
N ALA A 52 0.38 12.79 9.93
CA ALA A 52 1.72 12.31 10.18
C ALA A 52 1.90 11.65 11.56
N VAL A 53 1.23 12.16 12.60
CA VAL A 53 1.23 11.58 13.95
C VAL A 53 0.43 10.28 13.98
N VAL A 54 -0.77 10.27 13.42
CA VAL A 54 -1.63 9.07 13.38
C VAL A 54 -0.91 7.92 12.65
N MET A 55 -0.30 8.20 11.50
CA MET A 55 0.49 7.22 10.75
C MET A 55 1.67 6.67 11.57
N ARG A 56 2.42 7.56 12.24
CA ARG A 56 3.58 7.19 13.06
C ARG A 56 3.20 6.35 14.29
N LEU A 57 2.11 6.71 14.97
CA LEU A 57 1.60 5.95 16.11
C LEU A 57 1.09 4.57 15.68
N ALA A 58 0.37 4.50 14.55
CA ALA A 58 -0.07 3.24 13.99
C ALA A 58 1.14 2.33 13.65
N MET A 59 2.19 2.87 13.03
CA MET A 59 3.42 2.11 12.77
C MET A 59 4.12 1.66 14.06
N ALA A 60 4.27 2.55 15.04
CA ALA A 60 4.93 2.24 16.31
C ALA A 60 4.15 1.22 17.17
N TYR A 61 2.82 1.14 17.01
CA TYR A 61 2.00 0.13 17.69
C TYR A 61 2.06 -1.24 17.00
N ASN A 62 1.99 -1.26 15.66
CA ASN A 62 1.88 -2.51 14.91
C ASN A 62 3.24 -3.15 14.58
N LEU A 63 4.34 -2.43 14.73
CA LEU A 63 5.68 -2.93 14.40
C LEU A 63 6.53 -3.10 15.66
N PRO A 64 7.30 -4.19 15.77
CA PRO A 64 8.09 -4.47 16.97
C PRO A 64 9.30 -3.53 17.16
N GLY A 65 9.71 -2.81 16.11
CA GLY A 65 10.92 -1.98 16.11
C GLY A 65 12.19 -2.76 15.73
N TYR A 66 13.36 -2.14 15.95
CA TYR A 66 14.64 -2.84 15.96
C TYR A 66 14.84 -3.48 17.34
N GLY A 67 14.76 -4.82 17.40
CA GLY A 67 14.63 -5.58 18.65
C GLY A 67 15.64 -5.19 19.73
N THR A 68 16.95 -5.19 19.40
CA THR A 68 18.00 -4.83 20.36
C THR A 68 17.79 -3.46 21.01
N ASP A 69 17.47 -2.44 20.21
CA ASP A 69 17.33 -1.07 20.69
C ASP A 69 16.06 -0.93 21.55
N MET A 70 14.93 -1.47 21.06
CA MET A 70 13.66 -1.35 21.75
C MET A 70 13.62 -2.15 23.06
N ASP A 71 14.28 -3.31 23.09
CA ASP A 71 14.40 -4.10 24.31
C ASP A 71 15.31 -3.40 25.33
N CYS A 72 16.39 -2.76 24.88
CA CYS A 72 17.19 -1.89 25.72
C CYS A 72 16.34 -0.75 26.31
N PHE A 73 15.56 -0.01 25.51
CA PHE A 73 14.75 1.10 26.04
C PHE A 73 13.66 0.64 27.01
N ARG A 74 13.01 -0.51 26.75
CA ARG A 74 12.05 -1.11 27.69
C ARG A 74 12.72 -1.48 29.00
N ALA A 75 13.85 -2.18 28.92
CA ALA A 75 14.61 -2.61 30.09
C ALA A 75 15.14 -1.41 30.89
N TRP A 76 15.72 -0.42 30.23
CA TRP A 76 16.27 0.76 30.88
C TRP A 76 15.21 1.62 31.53
N ALA A 77 14.08 1.86 30.85
CA ALA A 77 12.95 2.60 31.41
C ALA A 77 12.35 1.90 32.64
N ASN A 78 12.28 0.56 32.61
CA ASN A 78 11.89 -0.21 33.78
C ASN A 78 12.93 -0.08 34.91
N ASN A 79 14.19 -0.37 34.62
CA ASN A 79 15.26 -0.46 35.62
C ASN A 79 15.54 0.88 36.31
N VAL A 80 15.56 1.99 35.57
CA VAL A 80 15.76 3.32 36.18
C VAL A 80 14.61 3.69 37.10
N TYR A 81 13.39 3.26 36.79
CA TYR A 81 12.21 3.60 37.56
C TYR A 81 12.04 2.69 38.79
N THR A 82 12.22 1.37 38.65
CA THR A 82 12.06 0.42 39.76
C THR A 82 13.31 0.29 40.64
N GLY A 83 14.50 0.44 40.06
CA GLY A 83 15.79 0.28 40.75
C GLY A 83 16.33 1.57 41.38
N GLY A 84 15.67 2.71 41.15
CA GLY A 84 16.15 4.03 41.57
C GLY A 84 17.13 4.65 40.56
N ILE A 85 17.09 5.98 40.44
CA ILE A 85 17.88 6.71 39.44
C ILE A 85 19.38 6.68 39.76
N GLU A 86 19.71 6.64 41.05
CA GLU A 86 21.07 6.61 41.59
C GLU A 86 21.81 5.28 41.34
N ASN A 87 21.07 4.20 41.03
CA ASN A 87 21.62 2.86 40.83
C ASN A 87 21.63 2.43 39.35
N PHE A 88 21.15 3.27 38.43
CA PHE A 88 20.95 2.86 37.04
C PHE A 88 22.25 2.42 36.34
N TYR A 89 23.33 3.18 36.50
CA TYR A 89 24.63 2.86 35.87
C TYR A 89 25.49 1.89 36.68
N THR A 90 25.05 1.46 37.86
CA THR A 90 25.74 0.47 38.69
C THR A 90 25.11 -0.92 38.59
N GLY A 91 23.99 -1.06 37.87
CA GLY A 91 23.31 -2.34 37.66
C GLY A 91 24.07 -3.28 36.72
N ASP A 92 23.82 -4.58 36.86
CA ASP A 92 24.42 -5.63 36.04
C ASP A 92 23.67 -5.80 34.70
N PHE A 93 23.64 -4.73 33.89
CA PHE A 93 23.06 -4.73 32.54
C PHE A 93 23.75 -3.68 31.65
N PHE A 94 23.62 -3.86 30.33
CA PHE A 94 24.19 -2.95 29.35
C PHE A 94 23.49 -1.58 29.37
N ALA A 95 24.23 -0.48 29.49
CA ALA A 95 23.71 0.89 29.42
C ALA A 95 24.75 1.85 28.81
N ASP A 96 24.54 2.27 27.57
CA ASP A 96 25.47 3.10 26.78
C ASP A 96 24.92 4.52 26.49
N TYR A 97 23.69 4.81 26.91
CA TYR A 97 23.07 6.13 26.75
C TYR A 97 23.40 7.10 27.89
N PRO A 98 23.68 8.37 27.58
CA PRO A 98 23.88 9.40 28.59
C PRO A 98 22.63 9.79 29.42
N PRO A 99 22.82 10.44 30.58
CA PRO A 99 21.77 10.73 31.56
C PRO A 99 20.52 11.45 31.07
N ILE A 100 20.60 12.38 30.10
CA ILE A 100 19.41 13.15 29.69
C ILE A 100 18.35 12.26 29.07
N TYR A 101 18.74 11.31 28.24
CA TYR A 101 17.77 10.38 27.66
C TYR A 101 17.20 9.42 28.71
N ILE A 102 18.00 9.05 29.71
CA ILE A 102 17.54 8.20 30.81
C ILE A 102 16.47 8.89 31.66
N TYR A 103 16.52 10.21 31.86
CA TYR A 103 15.39 10.93 32.49
C TYR A 103 14.09 10.84 31.68
N ILE A 104 14.18 10.85 30.34
CA ILE A 104 13.01 10.66 29.48
C ILE A 104 12.46 9.25 29.70
N LEU A 105 13.33 8.23 29.70
CA LEU A 105 12.94 6.84 29.94
C LEU A 105 12.34 6.63 31.34
N TYR A 106 12.87 7.30 32.37
CA TYR A 106 12.31 7.27 33.72
C TYR A 106 10.85 7.71 33.75
N PHE A 107 10.50 8.77 33.03
CA PHE A 107 9.11 9.23 32.91
C PHE A 107 8.20 8.18 32.24
N PHE A 108 8.68 7.47 31.22
CA PHE A 108 7.90 6.40 30.60
C PHE A 108 7.86 5.11 31.44
N GLY A 109 8.89 4.84 32.26
CA GLY A 109 8.85 3.83 33.31
C GLY A 109 7.77 4.11 34.34
N PHE A 110 7.63 5.37 34.75
CA PHE A 110 6.54 5.83 35.62
C PHE A 110 5.16 5.62 34.98
N ILE A 111 4.96 6.05 33.72
CA ILE A 111 3.69 5.85 33.00
C ILE A 111 3.35 4.36 32.94
N ARG A 112 4.33 3.51 32.61
CA ARG A 112 4.12 2.06 32.59
C ARG A 112 3.59 1.55 33.92
N ASN A 113 4.19 1.95 35.04
CA ASN A 113 3.77 1.52 36.37
C ASN A 113 2.36 2.02 36.73
N VAL A 114 2.07 3.29 36.43
CA VAL A 114 0.75 3.89 36.72
C VAL A 114 -0.39 3.19 35.98
N PHE A 115 -0.15 2.76 34.74
CA PHE A 115 -1.16 2.10 33.89
C PHE A 115 -1.03 0.57 33.85
N ASP A 116 -0.17 -0.02 34.68
CA ASP A 116 0.11 -1.46 34.76
C ASP A 116 0.34 -2.13 33.37
N LEU A 117 1.14 -1.47 32.52
CA LEU A 117 1.40 -1.97 31.17
C LEU A 117 2.47 -3.06 31.18
N GLY A 118 2.20 -4.18 30.51
CA GLY A 118 3.17 -5.25 30.31
C GLY A 118 4.45 -4.74 29.61
N LEU A 119 5.61 -5.24 30.02
CA LEU A 119 6.92 -4.79 29.50
C LEU A 119 7.06 -5.03 27.98
N ALA A 120 6.53 -6.15 27.50
CA ALA A 120 6.50 -6.48 26.07
C ALA A 120 5.23 -5.98 25.35
N SER A 121 4.37 -5.18 26.01
CA SER A 121 3.11 -4.76 25.40
C SER A 121 3.35 -3.80 24.22
N PRO A 122 2.59 -3.94 23.11
CA PRO A 122 2.66 -3.01 21.98
C PRO A 122 2.36 -1.57 22.37
N MET A 123 1.44 -1.37 23.33
CA MET A 123 1.10 -0.05 23.86
C MET A 123 2.30 0.61 24.54
N TYR A 124 3.04 -0.13 25.37
CA TYR A 124 4.24 0.40 26.00
C TYR A 124 5.37 0.66 24.99
N GLY A 125 5.52 -0.24 24.01
CA GLY A 125 6.40 -0.01 22.85
C GLY A 125 6.09 1.33 22.16
N MET A 126 4.84 1.55 21.76
CA MET A 126 4.40 2.79 21.11
C MET A 126 4.68 4.04 21.97
N LEU A 127 4.50 3.98 23.29
CA LEU A 127 4.79 5.09 24.19
C LEU A 127 6.27 5.50 24.17
N LEU A 128 7.19 4.54 24.09
CA LEU A 128 8.63 4.82 24.03
C LEU A 128 9.05 5.51 22.72
N HIS A 129 8.27 5.39 21.64
CA HIS A 129 8.51 6.11 20.39
C HIS A 129 8.01 7.57 20.44
N LEU A 130 7.08 7.88 21.34
CA LEU A 130 6.38 9.16 21.39
C LEU A 130 7.31 10.39 21.46
N PRO A 131 8.41 10.39 22.25
CA PRO A 131 9.34 11.52 22.30
C PRO A 131 9.94 11.87 20.93
N ALA A 132 10.32 10.85 20.16
CA ALA A 132 10.85 11.03 18.82
C ALA A 132 9.76 11.54 17.86
N ILE A 133 8.56 10.97 17.91
CA ILE A 133 7.41 11.38 17.07
C ILE A 133 7.05 12.86 17.31
N ILE A 134 7.02 13.30 18.57
CA ILE A 134 6.76 14.72 18.92
C ILE A 134 7.86 15.61 18.33
N CYS A 135 9.13 15.18 18.45
CA CYS A 135 10.25 15.93 17.92
C CYS A 135 10.27 15.99 16.38
N ASP A 136 9.79 14.96 15.67
CA ASP A 136 9.62 15.02 14.21
C ASP A 136 8.68 16.16 13.80
N VAL A 137 7.53 16.27 14.48
CA VAL A 137 6.54 17.32 14.22
C VAL A 137 7.09 18.69 14.61
N ALA A 138 7.77 18.80 15.76
CA ALA A 138 8.41 20.03 16.20
C ALA A 138 9.49 20.49 15.20
N GLY A 139 10.31 19.57 14.69
CA GLY A 139 11.30 19.83 13.66
C GLY A 139 10.67 20.34 12.36
N ALA A 140 9.57 19.72 11.93
CA ALA A 140 8.85 20.15 10.74
C ALA A 140 8.25 21.55 10.93
N TYR A 141 7.75 21.85 12.14
CA TYR A 141 7.24 23.18 12.47
C TYR A 141 8.35 24.24 12.48
N ILE A 142 9.52 23.93 13.03
CA ILE A 142 10.69 24.82 12.98
C ILE A 142 11.06 25.12 11.52
N VAL A 143 11.13 24.09 10.67
CA VAL A 143 11.38 24.26 9.23
C VAL A 143 10.30 25.13 8.58
N TYR A 144 9.03 24.88 8.85
CA TYR A 144 7.91 25.68 8.33
C TYR A 144 8.03 27.15 8.72
N ARG A 145 8.30 27.44 9.99
CA ARG A 145 8.43 28.80 10.52
C ARG A 145 9.62 29.53 9.90
N LEU A 146 10.79 28.90 9.85
CA LEU A 146 12.00 29.50 9.27
C LEU A 146 11.86 29.69 7.76
N ALA A 147 11.29 28.72 7.05
CA ALA A 147 11.05 28.82 5.61
C ALA A 147 10.03 29.92 5.28
N LYS A 148 8.98 30.10 6.10
CA LYS A 148 7.96 31.16 5.89
C LYS A 148 8.55 32.58 6.00
N GLN A 149 9.67 32.75 6.71
CA GLN A 149 10.38 34.04 6.76
C GLN A 149 11.17 34.33 5.47
N LYS A 150 11.50 33.31 4.67
CA LYS A 150 12.40 33.42 3.51
C LYS A 150 11.72 33.13 2.17
N PHE A 151 10.59 32.43 2.19
CA PHE A 151 9.83 31.96 1.04
C PHE A 151 8.33 32.19 1.24
N ARG A 152 7.56 32.09 0.15
CA ARG A 152 6.10 32.11 0.20
C ARG A 152 5.58 30.95 1.05
N ALA A 153 4.45 31.16 1.72
CA ALA A 153 3.88 30.18 2.65
C ALA A 153 3.65 28.78 2.03
N PRO A 154 3.25 28.63 0.76
CA PRO A 154 3.10 27.31 0.14
C PRO A 154 4.43 26.56 -0.05
N VAL A 155 5.51 27.29 -0.38
CA VAL A 155 6.87 26.72 -0.46
C VAL A 155 7.37 26.34 0.93
N ALA A 156 7.11 27.16 1.94
CA ALA A 156 7.43 26.83 3.32
C ALA A 156 6.72 25.56 3.79
N LEU A 157 5.44 25.37 3.43
CA LEU A 157 4.70 24.14 3.70
C LEU A 157 5.35 22.93 3.02
N MET A 158 5.68 23.04 1.73
CA MET A 158 6.36 21.97 0.99
C MET A 158 7.72 21.59 1.60
N LEU A 159 8.53 22.57 2.01
CA LEU A 159 9.82 22.30 2.66
C LEU A 159 9.62 21.63 4.03
N SER A 160 8.59 22.01 4.79
CA SER A 160 8.29 21.33 6.06
C SER A 160 7.81 19.88 5.86
N THR A 161 7.14 19.57 4.75
CA THR A 161 6.73 18.19 4.44
C THR A 161 7.90 17.26 4.13
N LEU A 162 9.07 17.80 3.76
CA LEU A 162 10.32 17.03 3.65
C LEU A 162 10.84 16.51 5.00
N LEU A 163 10.25 16.92 6.13
CA LEU A 163 10.50 16.31 7.42
C LEU A 163 9.23 15.62 7.93
N LEU A 164 8.08 16.29 7.83
CA LEU A 164 6.82 15.82 8.40
C LEU A 164 6.34 14.50 7.80
N LEU A 165 6.42 14.36 6.47
CA LEU A 165 5.95 13.19 5.72
C LEU A 165 7.11 12.38 5.13
N ASN A 166 8.33 12.61 5.61
CA ASN A 166 9.51 11.96 5.08
C ASN A 166 9.66 10.54 5.60
N PRO A 167 9.73 9.53 4.71
CA PRO A 167 9.86 8.14 5.12
C PRO A 167 11.15 7.85 5.87
N ALA A 168 12.29 8.46 5.55
CA ALA A 168 13.52 8.26 6.33
C ALA A 168 13.37 8.70 7.80
N VAL A 169 12.60 9.77 8.03
CA VAL A 169 12.34 10.31 9.37
C VAL A 169 11.38 9.40 10.13
N MET A 170 10.25 9.04 9.50
CA MET A 170 9.28 8.08 10.05
C MET A 170 9.89 6.70 10.31
N PHE A 171 10.82 6.27 9.46
CA PHE A 171 11.48 4.98 9.62
C PHE A 171 12.30 4.95 10.91
N ASN A 172 13.06 6.01 11.18
CA ASN A 172 13.84 6.12 12.41
C ASN A 172 12.96 6.17 13.66
N SER A 173 11.97 7.06 13.70
CA SER A 173 11.19 7.31 14.92
C SER A 173 10.10 6.26 15.17
N SER A 174 9.45 5.73 14.13
CA SER A 174 8.28 4.85 14.28
C SER A 174 8.53 3.40 13.90
N VAL A 175 9.28 3.14 12.82
CA VAL A 175 9.55 1.76 12.37
C VAL A 175 10.72 1.13 13.12
N TRP A 176 11.73 1.92 13.44
CA TRP A 176 12.93 1.48 14.16
C TRP A 176 12.80 1.70 15.66
N GLY A 177 12.31 2.88 16.09
CA GLY A 177 12.18 3.27 17.50
C GLY A 177 13.34 4.08 18.05
N GLN A 178 14.15 4.69 17.17
CA GLN A 178 15.28 5.55 17.54
C GLN A 178 14.88 7.02 17.73
N MET A 179 15.74 7.76 18.42
CA MET A 179 15.53 9.15 18.83
C MET A 179 16.52 10.13 18.20
N ASP A 180 17.07 9.81 17.02
CA ASP A 180 18.09 10.63 16.37
C ASP A 180 17.59 12.05 16.05
N ILE A 181 16.27 12.23 15.90
CA ILE A 181 15.65 13.54 15.74
C ILE A 181 15.83 14.44 16.98
N ILE A 182 15.82 13.88 18.20
CA ILE A 182 15.99 14.67 19.44
C ILE A 182 17.39 15.29 19.46
N LEU A 183 18.41 14.47 19.19
CA LEU A 183 19.78 14.95 19.01
C LEU A 183 19.84 15.99 17.88
N THR A 184 19.24 15.69 16.73
CA THR A 184 19.26 16.57 15.55
C THR A 184 18.69 17.95 15.86
N LEU A 185 17.59 18.06 16.60
CA LEU A 185 17.02 19.36 16.99
C LEU A 185 17.94 20.14 17.92
N MET A 186 18.66 19.48 18.83
CA MET A 186 19.65 20.15 19.69
C MET A 186 20.89 20.60 18.91
N LEU A 187 21.34 19.83 17.91
CA LEU A 187 22.39 20.26 16.99
C LEU A 187 21.94 21.46 16.15
N VAL A 188 20.70 21.42 15.61
CA VAL A 188 20.10 22.55 14.89
C VAL A 188 19.99 23.79 15.78
N LEU A 189 19.56 23.64 17.03
CA LEU A 189 19.50 24.73 18.00
C LEU A 189 20.89 25.32 18.27
N THR A 190 21.89 24.46 18.47
CA THR A 190 23.29 24.88 18.66
C THR A 190 23.76 25.74 17.49
N ILE A 191 23.63 25.25 16.25
CA ILE A 191 24.05 26.00 15.06
C ILE A 191 23.21 27.27 14.88
N TYR A 192 21.91 27.22 15.12
CA TYR A 192 21.04 28.41 15.05
C TYR A 192 21.47 29.49 16.05
N LEU A 193 21.84 29.13 17.28
CA LEU A 193 22.35 30.07 18.28
C LEU A 193 23.72 30.64 17.90
N LEU A 194 24.59 29.84 17.28
CA LEU A 194 25.85 30.35 16.71
C LEU A 194 25.60 31.35 15.58
N VAL A 195 24.61 31.08 14.71
CA VAL A 195 24.19 32.03 13.66
C VAL A 195 23.67 33.34 14.24
N LYS A 196 23.11 33.31 15.46
CA LYS A 196 22.62 34.47 16.22
C LYS A 196 23.65 35.10 17.16
N ASP A 197 24.91 34.68 17.11
CA ASP A 197 26.00 35.09 18.03
C ASP A 197 25.72 34.86 19.52
N LYS A 198 24.77 33.98 19.87
CA LYS A 198 24.46 33.64 21.26
C LYS A 198 25.38 32.51 21.74
N LEU A 199 26.68 32.78 21.83
CA LEU A 199 27.73 31.77 22.06
C LEU A 199 27.56 30.98 23.38
N ILE A 200 27.16 31.64 24.46
CA ILE A 200 26.92 31.00 25.76
C ILE A 200 25.78 29.99 25.65
N TRP A 201 24.65 30.41 25.07
CA TRP A 201 23.48 29.54 24.87
C TRP A 201 23.75 28.42 23.87
N ALA A 202 24.56 28.67 22.84
CA ALA A 202 25.00 27.62 21.93
C ALA A 202 25.83 26.55 22.66
N SER A 203 26.65 26.96 23.63
CA SER A 203 27.45 26.04 24.46
C SER A 203 26.57 25.23 25.42
N VAL A 204 25.52 25.84 25.98
CA VAL A 204 24.47 25.13 26.75
C VAL A 204 23.76 24.09 25.88
N ALA A 205 23.29 24.49 24.69
CA ALA A 205 22.62 23.57 23.77
C ALA A 205 23.54 22.41 23.34
N PHE A 206 24.83 22.69 23.10
CA PHE A 206 25.82 21.69 22.76
C PHE A 206 26.06 20.67 23.88
N ILE A 207 26.29 21.13 25.12
CA ILE A 207 26.53 20.19 26.24
C ILE A 207 25.29 19.34 26.54
N VAL A 208 24.10 19.92 26.41
CA VAL A 208 22.84 19.17 26.50
C VAL A 208 22.75 18.13 25.38
N ALA A 209 23.10 18.48 24.13
CA ALA A 209 23.14 17.52 23.02
C ALA A 209 24.12 16.37 23.31
N PHE A 210 25.30 16.67 23.85
CA PHE A 210 26.32 15.69 24.22
C PHE A 210 25.84 14.74 25.33
N LEU A 211 25.15 15.29 26.33
CA LEU A 211 24.52 14.52 27.42
C LEU A 211 23.21 13.84 27.04
N ILE A 212 22.72 14.01 25.81
CA ILE A 212 21.67 13.18 25.20
C ILE A 212 22.30 12.00 24.47
N LYS A 213 23.35 12.26 23.66
CA LYS A 213 24.04 11.24 22.88
C LYS A 213 25.49 11.65 22.63
N PRO A 214 26.50 10.78 22.87
CA PRO A 214 27.91 11.13 22.72
C PRO A 214 28.27 11.58 21.30
N GLN A 215 27.51 11.10 20.31
CA GLN A 215 27.56 11.48 18.90
C GLN A 215 27.58 13.00 18.66
N ALA A 216 27.02 13.83 19.56
CA ALA A 216 27.07 15.28 19.43
C ALA A 216 28.50 15.85 19.37
N ILE A 217 29.50 15.14 19.91
CA ILE A 217 30.90 15.58 19.90
C ILE A 217 31.44 15.87 18.50
N MET A 218 30.86 15.27 17.46
CA MET A 218 31.25 15.49 16.07
C MET A 218 31.11 16.95 15.61
N ILE A 219 30.28 17.78 16.27
CA ILE A 219 30.17 19.21 15.95
C ILE A 219 31.09 20.12 16.79
N LEU A 220 31.83 19.57 17.76
CA LEU A 220 32.76 20.33 18.59
C LEU A 220 33.80 21.12 17.76
N PRO A 221 34.35 20.61 16.64
CA PRO A 221 35.23 21.41 15.78
C PRO A 221 34.56 22.71 15.28
N ILE A 222 33.28 22.67 14.89
CA ILE A 222 32.55 23.87 14.44
C ILE A 222 32.43 24.89 15.56
N LEU A 223 32.08 24.44 16.77
CA LEU A 223 32.00 25.30 17.95
C LEU A 223 33.36 25.96 18.24
N GLY A 224 34.44 25.16 18.21
CA GLY A 224 35.82 25.63 18.36
C GLY A 224 36.21 26.67 17.31
N PHE A 225 35.91 26.42 16.03
CA PHE A 225 36.20 27.36 14.94
C PHE A 225 35.52 28.72 15.15
N VAL A 226 34.25 28.72 15.59
CA VAL A 226 33.51 29.96 15.87
C VAL A 226 34.09 30.70 17.07
N PHE A 227 34.45 30.01 18.16
CA PHE A 227 35.08 30.65 19.33
C PHE A 227 36.47 31.22 19.02
N ILE A 228 37.32 30.43 18.36
CA ILE A 228 38.66 30.88 17.93
C ILE A 228 38.52 32.12 17.04
N ARG A 229 37.62 32.08 16.06
CA ARG A 229 37.36 33.25 15.21
C ARG A 229 36.85 34.45 16.00
N ASN A 230 35.92 34.25 16.94
CA ASN A 230 35.39 35.32 17.78
C ASN A 230 36.52 36.00 18.57
N ILE A 231 37.47 35.25 19.12
CA ILE A 231 38.65 35.78 19.83
C ILE A 231 39.57 36.54 18.88
N ILE A 232 39.82 36.02 17.67
CA ILE A 232 40.73 36.63 16.69
C ILE A 232 40.14 37.92 16.10
N VAL A 233 38.86 37.93 15.78
CA VAL A 233 38.20 39.01 15.01
C VAL A 233 37.54 40.07 15.89
N SER A 234 37.18 39.77 17.15
CA SER A 234 36.52 40.73 18.04
C SER A 234 37.41 41.95 18.33
N LYS A 235 36.81 43.15 18.26
CA LYS A 235 37.46 44.40 18.69
C LYS A 235 37.71 44.42 20.21
N ASP A 236 36.83 43.79 20.98
CA ASP A 236 36.98 43.63 22.44
C ASP A 236 37.44 42.21 22.75
N LYS A 237 38.77 42.04 22.84
CA LYS A 237 39.40 40.75 23.12
C LYS A 237 39.09 40.26 24.54
N LYS A 238 38.91 41.16 25.52
CA LYS A 238 38.59 40.78 26.91
C LYS A 238 37.22 40.15 26.97
N LYS A 239 36.21 40.78 26.36
CA LYS A 239 34.85 40.23 26.29
C LYS A 239 34.80 38.88 25.55
N ALA A 240 35.56 38.74 24.46
CA ALA A 240 35.62 37.49 23.71
C ALA A 240 36.22 36.33 24.53
N TRP A 241 37.34 36.57 25.21
CA TRP A 241 37.95 35.60 26.12
C TRP A 241 37.04 35.27 27.32
N PHE A 242 36.40 36.27 27.91
CA PHE A 242 35.48 36.06 29.03
C PHE A 242 34.25 35.23 28.61
N THR A 243 33.71 35.49 27.40
CA THR A 243 32.62 34.69 26.83
C THR A 243 33.04 33.24 26.61
N PHE A 244 34.27 33.01 26.13
CA PHE A 244 34.83 31.67 25.97
C PHE A 244 34.98 30.95 27.33
N LEU A 245 35.58 31.60 28.33
CA LEU A 245 35.78 31.02 29.65
C LEU A 245 34.45 30.72 30.37
N ILE A 246 33.47 31.61 30.28
CA ILE A 246 32.12 31.36 30.81
C ILE A 246 31.49 30.16 30.10
N SER A 247 31.56 30.12 28.77
CA SER A 247 30.98 29.02 28.00
C SER A 247 31.61 27.68 28.37
N LEU A 248 32.94 27.65 28.51
CA LEU A 248 33.68 26.47 28.96
C LEU A 248 33.30 26.07 30.39
N GLY A 249 33.25 27.04 31.32
CA GLY A 249 32.85 26.80 32.70
C GLY A 249 31.42 26.28 32.82
N ILE A 250 30.48 26.79 32.02
CA ILE A 250 29.10 26.29 31.97
C ILE A 250 29.04 24.88 31.42
N MET A 251 29.76 24.56 30.34
CA MET A 251 29.79 23.20 29.81
C MET A 251 30.35 22.21 30.83
N ILE A 252 31.46 22.55 31.50
CA ILE A 252 32.02 21.72 32.58
C ILE A 252 31.02 21.59 33.73
N GLY A 253 30.43 22.69 34.19
CA GLY A 253 29.46 22.68 35.27
C GLY A 253 28.24 21.80 34.96
N LEU A 254 27.64 21.95 33.78
CA LEU A 254 26.49 21.14 33.37
C LEU A 254 26.84 19.67 33.14
N PHE A 255 28.07 19.37 32.69
CA PHE A 255 28.56 17.99 32.56
C PHE A 255 28.52 17.22 33.89
N PHE A 256 28.76 17.89 35.02
CA PHE A 256 28.69 17.27 36.35
C PHE A 256 27.34 17.45 37.05
N LEU A 257 26.66 18.58 36.84
CA LEU A 257 25.40 18.89 37.54
C LEU A 257 24.20 18.07 37.03
N ILE A 258 24.04 17.94 35.70
CA ILE A 258 22.89 17.21 35.13
C ILE A 258 22.89 15.72 35.52
N PRO A 259 24.05 15.03 35.54
CA PRO A 259 24.16 13.63 35.94
C PRO A 259 24.20 13.39 37.45
N LEU A 260 24.19 14.44 38.28
CA LEU A 260 24.40 14.34 39.73
C LEU A 260 23.50 13.29 40.42
N PRO A 261 22.19 13.17 40.10
CA PRO A 261 21.32 12.13 40.68
C PRO A 261 21.79 10.69 40.39
N PHE A 262 22.42 10.45 39.25
CA PHE A 262 22.95 9.13 38.87
C PHE A 262 24.29 8.81 39.54
N GLY A 263 25.00 9.84 39.99
CA GLY A 263 26.35 9.75 40.57
C GLY A 263 26.39 9.72 42.09
N ALA A 264 25.24 9.77 42.78
CA ALA A 264 25.18 9.91 44.24
C ALA A 264 25.97 8.83 45.00
N ASN A 265 26.05 7.61 44.43
CA ASN A 265 26.76 6.46 44.99
C ASN A 265 28.02 6.07 44.18
N GLN A 266 28.54 6.98 43.33
CA GLN A 266 29.66 6.69 42.42
C GLN A 266 30.84 7.67 42.64
N GLU A 267 32.01 7.30 42.12
CA GLU A 267 33.20 8.15 42.17
C GLU A 267 33.04 9.42 41.30
N PRO A 268 33.66 10.57 41.62
CA PRO A 268 33.40 11.84 40.93
C PRO A 268 33.60 11.85 39.39
N LEU A 269 34.42 10.94 38.86
CA LEU A 269 34.72 10.82 37.43
C LEU A 269 34.02 9.62 36.75
N TRP A 270 33.03 9.01 37.39
CA TRP A 270 32.32 7.84 36.88
C TRP A 270 31.79 8.05 35.45
N LEU A 271 31.20 9.21 35.17
CA LEU A 271 30.63 9.51 33.86
C LEU A 271 31.71 9.59 32.78
N ALA A 272 32.88 10.18 33.10
CA ALA A 272 33.99 10.20 32.16
C ALA A 272 34.48 8.78 31.84
N LYS A 273 34.54 7.89 32.84
CA LYS A 273 34.85 6.47 32.62
C LYS A 273 33.78 5.76 31.79
N GLN A 274 32.50 6.07 32.01
CA GLN A 274 31.39 5.51 31.22
C GLN A 274 31.49 5.91 29.75
N TYR A 275 31.79 7.17 29.44
CA TYR A 275 31.99 7.59 28.05
C TYR A 275 33.20 6.91 27.40
N LEU A 276 34.31 6.75 28.15
CA LEU A 276 35.51 6.07 27.64
C LEU A 276 35.27 4.57 27.40
N SER A 277 34.49 3.91 28.27
CA SER A 277 34.13 2.50 28.09
C SER A 277 33.20 2.32 26.89
N THR A 278 32.19 3.18 26.72
CA THR A 278 31.27 3.14 25.56
C THR A 278 31.99 3.33 24.22
N ILE A 279 32.99 4.21 24.14
CA ILE A 279 33.79 4.39 22.91
C ILE A 279 34.57 3.11 22.55
N GLY A 280 34.99 2.31 23.55
CA GLY A 280 35.71 1.06 23.35
C GLY A 280 34.83 -0.18 23.11
N GLN A 281 33.50 -0.06 23.22
CA GLN A 281 32.57 -1.21 23.12
C GLN A 281 32.33 -1.69 21.68
N TYR A 282 32.54 -0.84 20.67
CA TYR A 282 32.33 -1.16 19.27
C TYR A 282 33.65 -1.15 18.49
N ASP A 283 34.37 -2.27 18.48
CA ASP A 283 35.68 -2.41 17.80
C ASP A 283 35.58 -2.57 16.27
N GLN A 284 34.41 -2.41 15.66
CA GLN A 284 34.23 -2.65 14.22
C GLN A 284 34.52 -1.39 13.40
N VAL A 285 35.09 -1.53 12.19
CA VAL A 285 35.32 -0.37 11.31
C VAL A 285 34.02 0.29 10.86
N THR A 286 32.95 -0.50 10.68
CA THR A 286 31.60 -0.02 10.37
C THR A 286 30.57 -1.07 10.76
N LEU A 287 29.40 -0.64 11.24
CA LEU A 287 28.28 -1.51 11.59
C LEU A 287 27.07 -1.08 10.77
N ASN A 288 26.91 -1.68 9.58
CA ASN A 288 25.88 -1.34 8.60
C ASN A 288 25.81 0.14 8.18
N ALA A 289 26.74 1.00 8.59
CA ALA A 289 26.99 2.24 7.89
C ALA A 289 27.59 1.90 6.54
N LEU A 290 26.77 1.99 5.50
CA LEU A 290 27.14 1.76 4.10
C LEU A 290 28.04 2.89 3.59
N ASN A 291 29.25 2.97 4.16
CA ASN A 291 30.27 3.98 3.97
C ASN A 291 31.48 3.38 3.22
N ILE A 292 32.63 4.07 3.21
CA ILE A 292 33.81 3.59 2.48
C ILE A 292 34.29 2.20 2.93
N PHE A 293 34.21 1.89 4.24
CA PHE A 293 34.65 0.58 4.75
C PHE A 293 33.69 -0.53 4.31
N ALA A 294 32.38 -0.29 4.36
CA ALA A 294 31.39 -1.23 3.84
C ALA A 294 31.50 -1.42 2.33
N MET A 295 31.86 -0.37 1.58
CA MET A 295 32.14 -0.46 0.14
C MET A 295 33.34 -1.36 -0.17
N LEU A 296 34.33 -1.42 0.73
CA LEU A 296 35.49 -2.31 0.63
C LEU A 296 35.19 -3.73 1.12
N GLY A 297 33.96 -4.01 1.53
CA GLY A 297 33.53 -5.33 2.02
C GLY A 297 33.79 -5.56 3.51
N GLU A 298 34.21 -4.54 4.26
CA GLU A 298 34.62 -4.65 5.66
C GLU A 298 33.49 -4.36 6.67
N ASN A 299 32.26 -4.72 6.32
CA ASN A 299 31.12 -4.53 7.21
C ASN A 299 31.16 -5.52 8.38
N PHE A 300 31.06 -5.04 9.63
CA PHE A 300 31.27 -5.83 10.85
C PHE A 300 32.67 -6.47 10.97
N THR A 301 33.70 -5.92 10.31
CA THR A 301 35.08 -6.37 10.50
C THR A 301 35.77 -5.59 11.64
N PRO A 302 36.47 -6.28 12.57
CA PRO A 302 37.20 -5.61 13.64
C PRO A 302 38.27 -4.65 13.08
N ALA A 303 38.39 -3.47 13.66
CA ALA A 303 39.27 -2.41 13.20
C ALA A 303 40.75 -2.78 13.23
N SER A 304 41.12 -3.69 14.12
CA SER A 304 42.45 -4.29 14.20
C SER A 304 42.79 -5.21 13.02
N MET A 305 41.79 -5.81 12.36
CA MET A 305 41.97 -6.74 11.24
C MET A 305 42.05 -6.04 9.88
N VAL A 306 41.45 -4.86 9.74
CA VAL A 306 41.51 -4.05 8.52
C VAL A 306 42.82 -3.27 8.49
N VAL A 307 43.83 -3.78 7.78
CA VAL A 307 45.15 -3.13 7.67
C VAL A 307 45.37 -2.61 6.25
N PHE A 308 45.60 -1.29 6.13
CA PHE A 308 45.94 -0.65 4.87
C PHE A 308 47.25 0.12 5.02
N LEU A 309 48.22 -0.09 4.12
CA LEU A 309 49.56 0.52 4.19
C LEU A 309 50.23 0.40 5.58
N GLY A 310 50.02 -0.72 6.27
CA GLY A 310 50.62 -1.00 7.59
C GLY A 310 49.94 -0.31 8.78
N LEU A 311 48.82 0.41 8.58
CA LEU A 311 48.05 1.02 9.66
C LEU A 311 46.67 0.35 9.79
N PRO A 312 46.17 0.12 11.01
CA PRO A 312 44.85 -0.46 11.25
C PRO A 312 43.71 0.52 10.93
N GLY A 313 42.50 -0.01 10.72
CA GLY A 313 41.35 0.72 10.19
C GLY A 313 40.88 1.87 11.09
N ASN A 314 41.01 1.72 12.42
CA ASN A 314 40.72 2.79 13.38
C ASN A 314 41.68 3.99 13.22
N VAL A 315 42.97 3.74 13.01
CA VAL A 315 43.97 4.79 12.77
C VAL A 315 43.66 5.53 11.47
N TRP A 316 43.34 4.81 10.39
CA TRP A 316 42.88 5.42 9.15
C TRP A 316 41.60 6.24 9.35
N GLY A 317 40.63 5.72 10.10
CA GLY A 317 39.41 6.45 10.43
C GLY A 317 39.70 7.77 11.16
N PHE A 318 40.60 7.78 12.15
CA PHE A 318 41.00 9.02 12.82
C PHE A 318 41.73 10.01 11.89
N ILE A 319 42.62 9.52 11.03
CA ILE A 319 43.30 10.34 10.01
C ILE A 319 42.26 10.99 9.09
N MET A 320 41.29 10.23 8.60
CA MET A 320 40.24 10.74 7.71
C MET A 320 39.35 11.76 8.42
N ILE A 321 38.95 11.53 9.67
CA ILE A 321 38.20 12.51 10.47
C ILE A 321 38.99 13.80 10.64
N ALA A 322 40.30 13.72 10.91
CA ALA A 322 41.16 14.89 11.02
C ALA A 322 41.24 15.66 9.69
N LEU A 323 41.37 14.97 8.55
CA LEU A 323 41.36 15.58 7.22
C LEU A 323 40.02 16.27 6.91
N VAL A 324 38.89 15.65 7.25
CA VAL A 324 37.55 16.26 7.11
C VAL A 324 37.46 17.52 7.98
N CYS A 325 37.95 17.49 9.23
CA CYS A 325 37.99 18.66 10.11
C CYS A 325 38.85 19.79 9.53
N VAL A 326 40.05 19.49 9.03
CA VAL A 326 40.95 20.47 8.41
C VAL A 326 40.33 21.06 7.15
N TYR A 327 39.73 20.24 6.30
CA TYR A 327 39.06 20.74 5.09
C TYR A 327 37.83 21.59 5.44
N THR A 328 37.07 21.21 6.46
CA THR A 328 35.95 21.99 7.00
C THR A 328 36.43 23.34 7.54
N LEU A 329 37.53 23.38 8.30
CA LEU A 329 38.15 24.63 8.76
C LEU A 329 38.56 25.51 7.57
N PHE A 330 39.19 24.92 6.56
CA PHE A 330 39.58 25.62 5.34
C PHE A 330 38.37 26.26 4.64
N LEU A 331 37.26 25.52 4.47
CA LEU A 331 36.02 26.05 3.90
C LEU A 331 35.42 27.18 4.75
N TYR A 332 35.48 27.08 6.07
CA TYR A 332 35.02 28.13 7.00
C TYR A 332 35.85 29.41 6.89
N ILE A 333 37.17 29.28 6.72
CA ILE A 333 38.06 30.42 6.50
C ILE A 333 37.71 31.11 5.18
N LYS A 334 37.38 30.34 4.13
CA LYS A 334 37.00 30.88 2.81
C LYS A 334 35.63 31.55 2.81
N ASN A 335 34.65 30.98 3.51
CA ASN A 335 33.31 31.57 3.63
C ASN A 335 32.88 31.65 5.09
N SER A 336 32.93 32.87 5.60
CA SER A 336 32.64 33.19 7.00
C SER A 336 31.21 33.60 7.29
N LYS A 337 30.31 33.51 6.31
CA LYS A 337 28.91 33.86 6.51
C LYS A 337 28.31 32.94 7.57
N LYS A 338 27.55 33.51 8.50
CA LYS A 338 26.97 32.74 9.60
C LYS A 338 26.02 31.68 9.07
N GLU A 339 25.25 31.99 8.04
CA GLU A 339 24.33 31.08 7.35
C GLU A 339 25.03 29.84 6.76
N PHE A 340 26.32 29.95 6.43
CA PHE A 340 27.11 28.85 5.90
C PHE A 340 27.39 27.76 6.96
N LEU A 341 27.25 28.06 8.25
CA LEU A 341 27.48 27.11 9.34
C LEU A 341 26.57 25.87 9.24
N PHE A 342 25.35 26.00 8.73
CA PHE A 342 24.47 24.84 8.52
C PHE A 342 25.03 23.89 7.45
N ALA A 343 25.46 24.43 6.30
CA ALA A 343 26.08 23.63 5.24
C ALA A 343 27.40 23.00 5.72
N LEU A 344 28.20 23.78 6.43
CA LEU A 344 29.49 23.35 6.94
C LEU A 344 29.36 22.22 7.97
N THR A 345 28.40 22.33 8.89
CA THR A 345 28.13 21.29 9.89
C THR A 345 27.59 20.02 9.22
N ALA A 346 26.71 20.16 8.23
CA ALA A 346 26.24 19.02 7.45
C ALA A 346 27.39 18.29 6.74
N PHE A 347 28.32 19.04 6.13
CA PHE A 347 29.49 18.47 5.48
C PHE A 347 30.41 17.73 6.45
N LEU A 348 30.68 18.32 7.62
CA LEU A 348 31.49 17.69 8.66
C LEU A 348 30.90 16.34 9.08
N LEU A 349 29.62 16.33 9.46
CA LEU A 349 28.94 15.11 9.91
C LEU A 349 28.88 14.05 8.80
N MET A 350 28.61 14.48 7.56
CA MET A 350 28.58 13.58 6.41
C MET A 350 29.96 13.00 6.09
N GLY A 351 31.02 13.80 6.20
CA GLY A 351 32.39 13.34 5.97
C GLY A 351 32.88 12.38 7.05
N VAL A 352 32.53 12.64 8.33
CA VAL A 352 32.81 11.71 9.42
C VAL A 352 32.06 10.39 9.21
N PHE A 353 30.79 10.43 8.80
CA PHE A 353 30.04 9.22 8.46
C PHE A 353 30.66 8.45 7.29
N ALA A 354 31.02 9.15 6.20
CA ALA A 354 31.49 8.53 4.97
C ALA A 354 32.89 7.93 5.07
N LEU A 355 33.78 8.54 5.88
CA LEU A 355 35.20 8.19 5.94
C LEU A 355 35.71 7.75 7.32
N GLY A 356 34.92 7.96 8.38
CA GLY A 356 35.27 7.59 9.75
C GLY A 356 35.00 6.11 10.06
N HIS A 357 35.61 5.61 11.13
CA HIS A 357 35.41 4.25 11.64
C HIS A 357 34.36 4.23 12.77
N GLY A 358 33.80 3.06 13.10
CA GLY A 358 32.84 2.89 14.19
C GLY A 358 31.48 3.56 13.90
N MET A 359 31.10 3.63 12.62
CA MET A 359 29.87 4.30 12.20
C MET A 359 28.69 3.32 12.12
N HIS A 360 27.49 3.80 12.48
CA HIS A 360 26.21 3.10 12.32
C HIS A 360 25.34 3.71 11.21
N GLU A 361 24.48 2.91 10.59
CA GLU A 361 23.61 3.27 9.46
C GLU A 361 22.85 4.60 9.64
N ARG A 362 22.44 4.90 10.89
CA ARG A 362 21.63 6.07 11.26
C ARG A 362 22.44 7.32 11.62
N TYR A 363 23.76 7.24 11.72
CA TYR A 363 24.58 8.41 12.10
C TYR A 363 24.52 9.56 11.08
N LEU A 364 24.09 9.26 9.85
CA LEU A 364 23.84 10.24 8.80
C LEU A 364 22.57 11.10 9.04
N PHE A 365 21.69 10.72 9.98
CA PHE A 365 20.36 11.31 10.17
C PHE A 365 20.32 12.85 10.31
N PRO A 366 21.23 13.53 11.03
CA PRO A 366 21.18 14.99 11.18
C PRO A 366 21.49 15.77 9.89
N VAL A 367 22.24 15.16 8.96
CA VAL A 367 22.78 15.81 7.75
C VAL A 367 21.69 16.38 6.83
N PRO A 368 20.67 15.61 6.38
CA PRO A 368 19.66 16.14 5.47
C PRO A 368 18.86 17.31 6.06
N VAL A 369 18.62 17.32 7.37
CA VAL A 369 17.94 18.43 8.08
C VAL A 369 18.81 19.69 8.08
N LEU A 370 20.10 19.56 8.36
CA LEU A 370 21.06 20.67 8.30
C LEU A 370 21.21 21.21 6.87
N LEU A 371 21.24 20.35 5.85
CA LEU A 371 21.26 20.75 4.44
C LEU A 371 19.97 21.49 4.04
N LEU A 372 18.81 21.07 4.55
CA LEU A 372 17.53 21.73 4.29
C LEU A 372 17.52 23.15 4.89
N LEU A 373 18.03 23.31 6.11
CA LEU A 373 18.18 24.63 6.73
C LEU A 373 19.22 25.48 6.00
N ALA A 374 20.34 24.90 5.57
CA ALA A 374 21.32 25.58 4.74
C ALA A 374 20.68 26.10 3.45
N PHE A 375 19.84 25.30 2.79
CA PHE A 375 19.06 25.74 1.64
C PHE A 375 18.13 26.91 2.01
N ILE A 376 17.44 26.85 3.14
CA ILE A 376 16.51 27.90 3.56
C ILE A 376 17.22 29.26 3.75
N PHE A 377 18.42 29.24 4.34
CA PHE A 377 19.18 30.46 4.59
C PHE A 377 19.98 30.94 3.37
N MET A 378 20.60 30.03 2.62
CA MET A 378 21.49 30.37 1.51
C MET A 378 20.79 30.48 0.14
N LYS A 379 19.59 29.88 0.01
CA LYS A 379 18.76 29.86 -1.21
C LYS A 379 19.43 29.24 -2.45
N ASP A 380 20.51 28.48 -2.29
CA ASP A 380 21.14 27.78 -3.41
C ASP A 380 20.38 26.49 -3.71
N LYS A 381 19.73 26.43 -4.88
CA LYS A 381 18.88 25.30 -5.28
C LYS A 381 19.63 23.96 -5.27
N ARG A 382 20.95 23.92 -5.47
CA ARG A 382 21.72 22.66 -5.44
C ARG A 382 21.61 21.96 -4.08
N LEU A 383 21.46 22.71 -2.99
CA LEU A 383 21.32 22.16 -1.65
C LEU A 383 20.03 21.35 -1.47
N ILE A 384 18.94 21.63 -2.21
CA ILE A 384 17.73 20.81 -2.14
C ILE A 384 17.97 19.39 -2.68
N TRP A 385 18.82 19.27 -3.72
CA TRP A 385 19.21 17.98 -4.24
C TRP A 385 20.12 17.24 -3.25
N CYS A 386 21.07 17.93 -2.62
CA CYS A 386 21.86 17.33 -1.55
C CYS A 386 20.98 16.81 -0.41
N THR A 387 19.97 17.59 0.03
CA THR A 387 18.99 17.16 1.04
C THR A 387 18.23 15.91 0.60
N VAL A 388 17.63 15.92 -0.59
CA VAL A 388 16.81 14.81 -1.10
C VAL A 388 17.63 13.54 -1.29
N LEU A 389 18.82 13.64 -1.90
CA LEU A 389 19.71 12.51 -2.09
C LEU A 389 20.18 11.94 -0.76
N THR A 390 20.50 12.79 0.23
CA THR A 390 20.91 12.32 1.56
C THR A 390 19.75 11.67 2.32
N PHE A 391 18.50 12.13 2.16
CA PHE A 391 17.34 11.42 2.70
C PHE A 391 17.13 10.05 2.05
N ILE A 392 17.33 9.92 0.73
CA ILE A 392 17.29 8.62 0.04
C ILE A 392 18.38 7.70 0.57
N SER A 393 19.62 8.19 0.68
CA SER A 393 20.75 7.46 1.27
C SER A 393 20.45 6.96 2.68
N LEU A 394 19.93 7.84 3.55
CA LEU A 394 19.54 7.50 4.91
C LEU A 394 18.45 6.42 4.94
N LEU A 395 17.42 6.55 4.09
CA LEU A 395 16.33 5.58 4.00
C LEU A 395 16.83 4.21 3.53
N LEU A 396 17.72 4.16 2.52
CA LEU A 396 18.31 2.92 2.04
C LEU A 396 19.18 2.25 3.10
N ASN A 397 20.01 3.01 3.81
CA ASN A 397 20.83 2.48 4.90
C ASN A 397 19.94 1.86 5.98
N GLN A 398 18.92 2.59 6.47
CA GLN A 398 18.04 2.10 7.53
C GLN A 398 17.19 0.91 7.08
N SER A 399 16.63 0.96 5.87
CA SER A 399 15.77 -0.10 5.36
C SER A 399 16.50 -1.41 5.15
N LEU A 400 17.69 -1.37 4.54
CA LEU A 400 18.50 -2.56 4.32
C LEU A 400 18.97 -3.17 5.65
N SER A 401 19.42 -2.34 6.60
CA SER A 401 19.84 -2.83 7.92
C SER A 401 18.71 -3.52 8.68
N LEU A 402 17.48 -2.98 8.62
CA LEU A 402 16.34 -3.58 9.30
C LEU A 402 15.81 -4.82 8.55
N TYR A 403 15.81 -4.79 7.22
CA TYR A 403 15.40 -5.93 6.40
C TYR A 403 16.32 -7.15 6.60
N TYR A 404 17.62 -6.90 6.66
CA TYR A 404 18.66 -7.89 6.94
C TYR A 404 19.08 -7.89 8.42
N TYR A 405 18.17 -7.58 9.36
CA TYR A 405 18.53 -7.50 10.79
C TYR A 405 19.06 -8.82 11.36
N GLN A 406 18.51 -9.97 10.93
CA GLN A 406 18.87 -11.30 11.46
C GLN A 406 19.79 -12.11 10.53
N VAL A 407 20.13 -11.57 9.37
CA VAL A 407 20.89 -12.27 8.33
C VAL A 407 21.93 -11.33 7.74
N MET A 408 23.08 -11.84 7.31
CA MET A 408 24.07 -10.96 6.68
C MET A 408 23.51 -10.32 5.41
N MET A 409 23.65 -9.00 5.31
CA MET A 409 23.32 -8.26 4.09
C MET A 409 24.19 -8.77 2.93
N PRO A 410 23.62 -9.08 1.75
CA PRO A 410 24.41 -9.53 0.61
C PRO A 410 25.43 -8.48 0.19
N MET A 411 26.67 -8.92 -0.05
CA MET A 411 27.79 -8.05 -0.40
C MET A 411 27.49 -7.11 -1.57
N ALA A 412 26.76 -7.59 -2.59
CA ALA A 412 26.37 -6.77 -3.74
C ALA A 412 25.55 -5.54 -3.33
N TRP A 413 24.61 -5.69 -2.39
CA TRP A 413 23.81 -4.56 -1.88
C TRP A 413 24.64 -3.62 -1.03
N THR A 414 25.48 -4.16 -0.15
CA THR A 414 26.39 -3.39 0.70
C THR A 414 27.31 -2.50 -0.14
N VAL A 415 27.96 -3.07 -1.16
CA VAL A 415 28.88 -2.34 -2.05
C VAL A 415 28.13 -1.31 -2.91
N ALA A 416 27.01 -1.71 -3.53
CA ALA A 416 26.26 -0.83 -4.43
C ALA A 416 25.72 0.42 -3.73
N VAL A 417 25.10 0.24 -2.56
CA VAL A 417 24.54 1.38 -1.79
C VAL A 417 25.64 2.22 -1.16
N SER A 418 26.74 1.60 -0.72
CA SER A 418 27.91 2.36 -0.23
C SER A 418 28.51 3.24 -1.34
N ALA A 419 28.61 2.73 -2.57
CA ALA A 419 29.08 3.51 -3.72
C ALA A 419 28.16 4.71 -4.02
N VAL A 420 26.84 4.51 -3.93
CA VAL A 420 25.86 5.61 -4.04
C VAL A 420 26.07 6.65 -2.93
N ASN A 421 26.25 6.22 -1.68
CA ASN A 421 26.51 7.12 -0.56
C ASN A 421 27.79 7.94 -0.77
N MET A 422 28.86 7.30 -1.25
CA MET A 422 30.11 7.97 -1.59
C MET A 422 29.93 8.99 -2.74
N ALA A 423 29.14 8.66 -3.76
CA ALA A 423 28.83 9.60 -4.85
C ALA A 423 28.05 10.83 -4.34
N ILE A 424 27.08 10.63 -3.44
CA ILE A 424 26.31 11.73 -2.82
C ILE A 424 27.22 12.59 -1.93
N PHE A 425 28.15 11.98 -1.17
CA PHE A 425 29.15 12.70 -0.37
C PHE A 425 30.05 13.57 -1.26
N ILE A 426 30.60 13.02 -2.33
CA ILE A 426 31.46 13.75 -3.28
C ILE A 426 30.68 14.91 -3.92
N TYR A 427 29.45 14.67 -4.38
CA TYR A 427 28.61 15.71 -4.96
C TYR A 427 28.28 16.82 -3.96
N THR A 428 27.93 16.46 -2.73
CA THR A 428 27.64 17.42 -1.65
C THR A 428 28.89 18.23 -1.30
N GLY A 429 30.05 17.58 -1.21
CA GLY A 429 31.35 18.24 -1.03
C GLY A 429 31.67 19.22 -2.15
N TYR A 430 31.42 18.85 -3.41
CA TYR A 430 31.55 19.75 -4.55
C TYR A 430 30.66 20.98 -4.44
N VAL A 431 29.38 20.80 -4.10
CA VAL A 431 28.42 21.91 -3.94
C VAL A 431 28.85 22.85 -2.82
N ILE A 432 29.22 22.32 -1.65
CA ILE A 432 29.61 23.12 -0.48
C ILE A 432 30.95 23.82 -0.72
N THR A 433 31.89 23.16 -1.39
CA THR A 433 33.14 23.81 -1.84
C THR A 433 32.83 24.97 -2.79
N ARG A 434 31.96 24.77 -3.79
CA ARG A 434 31.52 25.86 -4.68
C ARG A 434 30.81 27.00 -3.93
N LEU A 435 30.09 26.70 -2.85
CA LEU A 435 29.48 27.72 -1.99
C LEU A 435 30.51 28.47 -1.13
N ALA A 436 31.61 27.83 -0.77
CA ALA A 436 32.72 28.48 -0.07
C ALA A 436 33.52 29.43 -0.98
N PHE A 437 33.71 29.07 -2.25
CA PHE A 437 34.53 29.81 -3.22
C PHE A 437 33.73 30.69 -4.22
N GLY A 438 32.41 30.55 -4.27
CA GLY A 438 31.59 31.21 -5.29
C GLY A 438 31.61 32.75 -5.14
N PRO A 439 31.67 33.50 -6.26
CA PRO A 439 31.54 34.96 -6.21
C PRO A 439 30.14 35.34 -5.67
N VAL A 440 30.06 36.47 -4.98
CA VAL A 440 28.78 37.14 -4.65
C VAL A 440 28.13 37.58 -5.96
N ARG A 441 27.48 36.66 -6.68
CA ARG A 441 26.65 37.00 -7.83
C ARG A 441 25.31 37.47 -7.30
N GLU A 442 25.19 38.78 -7.11
CA GLU A 442 23.92 39.46 -7.38
C GLU A 442 23.63 39.29 -8.88
N LYS A 443 23.06 38.14 -9.27
CA LYS A 443 22.42 38.05 -10.58
C LYS A 443 21.06 38.75 -10.46
N ALA A 444 21.05 40.03 -10.80
CA ALA A 444 19.86 40.72 -11.30
C ALA A 444 19.27 39.88 -12.44
N GLY A 445 18.00 39.49 -12.31
CA GLY A 445 17.32 38.62 -13.27
C GLY A 445 16.20 37.71 -12.72
N ASP A 446 15.84 37.83 -11.44
CA ASP A 446 14.63 37.20 -10.87
C ASP A 446 14.02 38.16 -9.80
N THR A 447 13.93 39.44 -10.14
CA THR A 447 13.22 40.45 -9.33
C THR A 447 11.73 40.35 -9.60
N ASP A 448 11.07 39.36 -8.99
CA ASP A 448 9.59 39.36 -8.79
C ASP A 448 9.15 38.50 -7.58
N ILE A 449 10.07 38.27 -6.65
CA ILE A 449 9.76 37.66 -5.34
C ILE A 449 10.42 38.52 -4.25
N LEU A 450 10.01 39.78 -4.15
CA LEU A 450 10.35 40.65 -3.04
C LEU A 450 9.11 40.82 -2.15
N ALA A 451 9.10 40.10 -1.03
CA ALA A 451 8.41 40.59 0.16
C ALA A 451 9.43 41.46 0.91
N SER A 452 9.01 42.67 1.25
CA SER A 452 9.80 43.69 1.93
C SER A 452 10.47 43.14 3.18
N SER A 453 11.77 43.41 3.31
CA SER A 453 12.58 43.07 4.47
C SER A 453 12.28 44.03 5.63
N ALA A 454 11.57 43.56 6.65
CA ALA A 454 11.60 44.20 7.97
C ALA A 454 12.73 43.58 8.83
N PRO A 455 13.47 44.38 9.62
CA PRO A 455 14.55 43.88 10.47
C PRO A 455 14.01 43.00 11.61
N MET A 456 14.81 42.01 12.02
CA MET A 456 14.49 41.08 13.10
C MET A 456 14.46 41.79 14.47
N GLY A 457 13.26 42.06 14.96
CA GLY A 457 12.99 42.46 16.35
C GLY A 457 13.02 41.26 17.32
N ALA A 458 13.44 41.54 18.56
CA ALA A 458 13.63 40.58 19.64
C ALA A 458 12.33 39.87 20.08
N PHE A 459 12.48 38.66 20.61
CA PHE A 459 11.43 37.90 21.29
C PHE A 459 11.17 38.53 22.66
N ASP A 460 9.96 39.03 22.89
CA ASP A 460 9.40 39.23 24.23
C ASP A 460 8.18 38.34 24.40
N TRP A 461 8.11 37.68 25.56
CA TRP A 461 6.99 36.85 26.01
C TRP A 461 6.14 37.71 26.95
N GLU A 462 5.04 38.26 26.45
CA GLU A 462 3.96 38.76 27.29
C GLU A 462 2.60 38.31 26.76
N GLU A 463 1.75 37.96 27.71
CA GLU A 463 0.35 37.56 27.56
C GLU A 463 -0.52 38.71 27.06
N ASP A 464 -1.74 38.31 26.68
CA ASP A 464 -2.96 39.09 26.55
C ASP A 464 -3.31 39.77 25.23
N GLY A 465 -4.60 39.58 24.92
CA GLY A 465 -5.43 40.71 24.55
C GLY A 465 -5.70 40.87 23.07
N VAL A 466 -6.96 40.67 22.69
CA VAL A 466 -7.56 41.32 21.52
C VAL A 466 -7.28 42.83 21.60
N PRO A 467 -6.89 43.49 20.48
CA PRO A 467 -7.21 44.90 20.33
C PRO A 467 -8.00 45.20 19.05
N LEU A 468 -9.04 45.98 19.26
CA LEU A 468 -9.76 46.78 18.28
C LEU A 468 -8.87 47.91 17.74
N VAL A 469 -9.00 48.18 16.43
CA VAL A 469 -8.91 49.47 15.70
C VAL A 469 -7.84 50.50 16.09
N GLY A 470 -7.04 50.90 15.08
CA GLY A 470 -6.40 52.22 14.93
C GLY A 470 -5.67 52.28 13.58
N THR A 471 -6.29 52.80 12.51
CA THR A 471 -6.09 54.15 11.95
C THR A 471 -4.66 54.65 11.94
N GLU A 472 -4.01 54.64 10.76
CA GLU A 472 -3.15 55.71 10.19
C GLU A 472 -2.29 55.15 9.03
N ALA A 473 -2.72 55.41 7.78
CA ALA A 473 -1.87 55.59 6.59
C ALA A 473 -2.77 55.62 5.33
N ALA A 474 -3.58 56.66 5.20
CA ALA A 474 -4.25 57.02 3.95
C ALA A 474 -4.36 58.55 3.90
N VAL A 475 -3.22 59.21 3.69
CA VAL A 475 -3.16 60.63 3.31
C VAL A 475 -2.15 60.73 2.19
N GLN A 476 -2.63 60.54 0.96
CA GLN A 476 -2.08 61.07 -0.30
C GLN A 476 -2.83 60.44 -1.48
N GLU A 477 -4.13 60.70 -1.58
CA GLU A 477 -4.89 60.58 -2.85
C GLU A 477 -6.28 61.24 -2.70
N GLU A 478 -6.32 62.44 -2.12
CA GLU A 478 -7.49 63.33 -2.19
C GLU A 478 -7.05 64.64 -2.80
N THR A 479 -7.12 64.70 -4.12
CA THR A 479 -7.27 65.92 -4.91
C THR A 479 -7.60 65.42 -6.31
N LEU A 480 -8.90 65.42 -6.63
CA LEU A 480 -9.54 65.31 -7.96
C LEU A 480 -10.85 64.50 -7.93
N VAL A 481 -11.72 64.64 -6.91
CA VAL A 481 -13.16 64.32 -7.08
C VAL A 481 -14.01 65.21 -6.16
N GLU A 482 -14.06 66.51 -6.46
CA GLU A 482 -15.20 67.37 -6.09
C GLU A 482 -15.81 67.85 -7.40
N GLU A 483 -16.69 67.03 -7.99
CA GLU A 483 -17.77 67.41 -8.92
C GLU A 483 -18.37 66.14 -9.56
N ALA A 484 -19.12 65.36 -8.77
CA ALA A 484 -20.13 64.43 -9.31
C ALA A 484 -21.10 64.04 -8.18
N GLY A 485 -22.25 64.72 -8.14
CA GLY A 485 -23.31 64.46 -7.16
C GLY A 485 -24.07 63.15 -7.41
N ASN A 486 -24.57 62.60 -6.31
CA ASN A 486 -25.79 61.81 -6.13
C ASN A 486 -26.24 60.84 -7.25
N GLY A 487 -26.04 59.54 -7.01
CA GLY A 487 -26.78 58.48 -7.69
C GLY A 487 -26.17 57.11 -7.47
N GLU A 488 -26.87 56.24 -6.74
CA GLU A 488 -26.57 54.81 -6.62
C GLU A 488 -26.33 54.18 -8.00
N THR A 489 -25.12 53.72 -8.30
CA THR A 489 -24.84 52.80 -9.42
C THR A 489 -23.58 51.96 -9.16
N GLU A 490 -23.69 50.67 -9.43
CA GLU A 490 -22.58 49.71 -9.52
C GLU A 490 -21.53 50.22 -10.53
N ALA A 491 -20.25 50.23 -10.13
CA ALA A 491 -19.17 50.53 -11.05
C ALA A 491 -19.10 49.44 -12.14
N PRO A 492 -19.13 49.79 -13.44
CA PRO A 492 -19.18 48.80 -14.50
C PRO A 492 -17.82 48.13 -14.72
N GLU A 493 -17.84 46.82 -14.95
CA GLU A 493 -16.69 45.94 -15.28
C GLU A 493 -15.84 46.43 -16.48
N THR A 494 -16.35 47.39 -17.26
CA THR A 494 -15.69 47.99 -18.42
C THR A 494 -14.41 48.78 -18.09
N SER A 495 -14.30 49.38 -16.89
CA SER A 495 -13.14 50.22 -16.52
C SER A 495 -11.83 49.44 -16.36
N ARG A 496 -11.89 48.17 -15.95
CA ARG A 496 -10.71 47.30 -15.81
C ARG A 496 -10.15 46.82 -17.15
N VAL A 497 -11.03 46.60 -18.13
CA VAL A 497 -10.66 46.09 -19.45
C VAL A 497 -9.99 47.18 -20.29
N GLU A 498 -10.48 48.42 -20.22
CA GLU A 498 -9.82 49.56 -20.86
C GLU A 498 -8.44 49.85 -20.25
N PHE A 499 -8.28 49.73 -18.93
CA PHE A 499 -6.99 49.91 -18.27
C PHE A 499 -5.97 48.83 -18.68
N GLN A 500 -6.39 47.58 -18.82
CA GLN A 500 -5.50 46.47 -19.24
C GLN A 500 -5.15 46.52 -20.74
N LYS A 501 -6.09 46.92 -21.62
CA LYS A 501 -5.81 47.16 -23.06
C LYS A 501 -4.84 48.32 -23.28
N LYS A 502 -4.86 49.32 -22.40
CA LYS A 502 -3.94 50.47 -22.45
C LYS A 502 -2.52 50.11 -22.00
N LEU A 503 -2.38 49.09 -21.15
CA LEU A 503 -1.09 48.59 -20.63
C LEU A 503 -0.45 47.52 -21.52
N TYR A 504 -1.25 46.72 -22.24
CA TYR A 504 -0.74 45.63 -23.12
C TYR A 504 -1.60 45.49 -24.39
N PRO A 505 -1.37 46.34 -25.42
CA PRO A 505 -2.23 46.40 -26.61
C PRO A 505 -2.17 45.13 -27.48
N ASP A 506 -1.11 44.32 -27.37
CA ASP A 506 -0.87 43.13 -28.22
C ASP A 506 -1.18 41.79 -27.53
N ALA A 507 -1.72 41.81 -26.31
CA ALA A 507 -2.05 40.60 -25.58
C ALA A 507 -3.51 40.17 -25.84
N GLU A 508 -3.70 39.10 -26.61
CA GLU A 508 -4.98 38.38 -26.66
C GLU A 508 -5.23 37.69 -25.30
N PHE A 509 -5.97 38.36 -24.42
CA PHE A 509 -6.50 37.76 -23.22
C PHE A 509 -7.85 37.11 -23.54
N GLU A 510 -7.87 35.78 -23.73
CA GLU A 510 -9.13 35.02 -23.58
C GLU A 510 -9.52 35.05 -22.10
N VAL A 511 -10.49 35.90 -21.78
CA VAL A 511 -11.13 35.96 -20.46
C VAL A 511 -11.92 34.67 -20.25
N PHE A 512 -11.69 33.97 -19.13
CA PHE A 512 -12.63 32.92 -18.67
C PHE A 512 -13.91 33.61 -18.16
N ASP A 513 -14.82 33.92 -19.10
CA ASP A 513 -15.92 34.88 -18.93
C ASP A 513 -17.10 34.45 -18.02
N LYS A 514 -17.08 33.28 -17.35
CA LYS A 514 -18.24 32.80 -16.56
C LYS A 514 -17.86 31.96 -15.33
N PRO A 515 -18.53 32.14 -14.16
CA PRO A 515 -18.40 31.24 -13.01
C PRO A 515 -18.68 29.77 -13.38
N PRO A 516 -18.00 28.77 -12.75
CA PRO A 516 -18.16 27.36 -13.10
C PRO A 516 -19.61 26.84 -12.98
N ALA A 517 -20.41 27.41 -12.08
CA ALA A 517 -21.82 27.09 -11.93
C ALA A 517 -22.64 27.57 -13.15
N GLN A 518 -22.36 28.78 -13.63
CA GLN A 518 -22.98 29.33 -14.85
C GLN A 518 -22.60 28.50 -16.07
N MET A 519 -21.31 28.19 -16.26
CA MET A 519 -20.88 27.35 -17.39
C MET A 519 -21.62 26.01 -17.42
N ARG A 520 -21.80 25.35 -16.27
CA ARG A 520 -22.51 24.07 -16.19
C ARG A 520 -24.00 24.18 -16.50
N LEU A 521 -24.63 25.33 -16.26
CA LEU A 521 -26.03 25.56 -16.61
C LEU A 521 -26.18 25.91 -18.09
N ASP A 522 -25.29 26.77 -18.61
CA ASP A 522 -25.35 27.28 -19.98
C ASP A 522 -24.93 26.22 -21.02
N SER A 523 -23.93 25.39 -20.71
CA SER A 523 -23.36 24.42 -21.64
C SER A 523 -23.87 22.99 -21.43
N PHE A 524 -24.97 22.80 -20.70
CA PHE A 524 -25.48 21.46 -20.43
C PHE A 524 -26.16 20.88 -21.67
N GLU A 525 -25.45 19.98 -22.36
CA GLU A 525 -26.00 19.17 -23.44
C GLU A 525 -25.77 17.69 -23.16
N ARG A 526 -26.84 16.89 -23.31
CA ARG A 526 -26.75 15.44 -23.21
C ARG A 526 -26.17 14.85 -24.49
N LYS A 527 -24.86 14.60 -24.50
CA LYS A 527 -24.18 14.05 -25.68
C LYS A 527 -24.43 12.54 -25.80
N LYS A 528 -24.92 12.10 -26.97
CA LYS A 528 -24.93 10.67 -27.33
C LYS A 528 -23.48 10.19 -27.47
N THR A 529 -23.12 9.14 -26.74
CA THR A 529 -21.74 8.64 -26.68
C THR A 529 -21.48 7.41 -27.56
N LEU A 530 -22.47 6.53 -27.74
CA LEU A 530 -22.32 5.27 -28.49
C LEU A 530 -22.68 5.41 -29.97
N THR A 531 -21.87 4.80 -30.84
CA THR A 531 -22.07 4.71 -32.29
C THR A 531 -22.30 3.27 -32.73
N LYS A 532 -22.78 3.03 -33.96
CA LYS A 532 -22.92 1.66 -34.52
C LYS A 532 -21.58 0.90 -34.53
N LYS A 533 -20.45 1.60 -34.77
CA LYS A 533 -19.10 1.02 -34.72
C LYS A 533 -18.73 0.53 -33.32
N ASP A 534 -19.14 1.26 -32.29
CA ASP A 534 -18.94 0.84 -30.89
C ASP A 534 -19.70 -0.46 -30.60
N GLY A 535 -20.93 -0.60 -31.11
CA GLY A 535 -21.72 -1.83 -31.01
C GLY A 535 -21.01 -3.04 -31.62
N LEU A 536 -20.48 -2.90 -32.84
CA LEU A 536 -19.74 -3.97 -33.52
C LEU A 536 -18.48 -4.38 -32.76
N LEU A 537 -17.69 -3.41 -32.28
CA LEU A 537 -16.45 -3.71 -31.53
C LEU A 537 -16.72 -4.45 -30.22
N MET A 538 -17.78 -4.06 -29.49
CA MET A 538 -18.20 -4.79 -28.28
C MET A 538 -18.51 -6.24 -28.60
N ILE A 539 -19.34 -6.50 -29.62
CA ILE A 539 -19.72 -7.85 -30.02
C ILE A 539 -18.50 -8.67 -30.43
N VAL A 540 -17.60 -8.11 -31.25
CA VAL A 540 -16.42 -8.83 -31.73
C VAL A 540 -15.47 -9.17 -30.58
N ILE A 541 -15.14 -8.22 -29.70
CA ILE A 541 -14.23 -8.46 -28.57
C ILE A 541 -14.85 -9.49 -27.62
N SER A 542 -16.14 -9.35 -27.29
CA SER A 542 -16.85 -10.28 -26.43
C SER A 542 -16.99 -11.67 -27.02
N ALA A 543 -17.24 -11.80 -28.33
CA ALA A 543 -17.34 -13.10 -28.98
C ALA A 543 -15.99 -13.83 -29.01
N ILE A 544 -14.90 -13.12 -29.34
CA ILE A 544 -13.54 -13.70 -29.30
C ILE A 544 -13.21 -14.17 -27.88
N TYR A 545 -13.44 -13.31 -26.88
CA TYR A 545 -13.19 -13.68 -25.49
C TYR A 545 -14.08 -14.85 -25.03
N ALA A 546 -15.36 -14.87 -25.39
CA ALA A 546 -16.27 -15.95 -25.04
C ALA A 546 -15.78 -17.30 -25.56
N VAL A 547 -15.32 -17.37 -26.82
CA VAL A 547 -14.73 -18.59 -27.37
C VAL A 547 -13.55 -19.04 -26.50
N VAL A 548 -12.62 -18.14 -26.17
CA VAL A 548 -11.43 -18.47 -25.35
C VAL A 548 -11.80 -18.86 -23.92
N ALA A 549 -12.80 -18.19 -23.32
CA ALA A 549 -13.21 -18.39 -21.93
C ALA A 549 -14.00 -19.70 -21.72
N PHE A 550 -14.85 -20.08 -22.68
CA PHE A 550 -15.58 -21.35 -22.64
C PHE A 550 -14.77 -22.55 -23.14
N THR A 551 -13.62 -22.33 -23.79
CA THR A 551 -12.74 -23.42 -24.22
C THR A 551 -12.09 -24.09 -23.00
N ASN A 552 -12.23 -25.41 -22.91
CA ASN A 552 -11.71 -26.25 -21.81
C ASN A 552 -12.16 -25.77 -20.43
N LEU A 553 -13.41 -25.31 -20.29
CA LEU A 553 -13.94 -24.82 -19.02
C LEU A 553 -14.10 -25.95 -17.98
N GLY A 554 -14.49 -27.12 -18.46
CA GLY A 554 -14.74 -28.32 -17.68
C GLY A 554 -15.35 -29.39 -18.58
N ALA A 555 -15.35 -30.64 -18.13
CA ALA A 555 -16.00 -31.74 -18.82
C ALA A 555 -17.54 -31.56 -18.78
N PHE A 556 -18.19 -31.92 -19.89
CA PHE A 556 -19.66 -32.01 -19.99
C PHE A 556 -20.20 -33.33 -19.46
N LYS A 557 -19.32 -34.34 -19.37
CA LYS A 557 -19.64 -35.67 -18.88
C LYS A 557 -18.63 -36.02 -17.80
N VAL A 558 -19.14 -36.43 -16.67
CA VAL A 558 -18.45 -37.07 -15.56
C VAL A 558 -19.28 -38.31 -15.21
N PRO A 559 -18.77 -39.26 -14.42
CA PRO A 559 -19.59 -40.37 -13.98
C PRO A 559 -20.87 -39.88 -13.29
N GLU A 560 -22.00 -40.47 -13.64
CA GLU A 560 -23.34 -40.05 -13.25
C GLU A 560 -24.18 -41.20 -12.68
N THR A 561 -23.78 -42.47 -12.84
CA THR A 561 -24.57 -43.63 -12.39
C THR A 561 -24.26 -44.00 -10.94
N PRO A 562 -25.15 -43.75 -9.97
CA PRO A 562 -24.83 -43.98 -8.57
C PRO A 562 -25.02 -45.44 -8.14
N VAL A 563 -24.05 -45.97 -7.41
CA VAL A 563 -24.17 -47.18 -6.60
C VAL A 563 -24.06 -46.79 -5.13
N HIS A 564 -25.14 -47.06 -4.40
CA HIS A 564 -25.26 -46.73 -3.00
C HIS A 564 -24.51 -47.73 -2.12
N LEU A 565 -23.59 -47.25 -1.28
CA LEU A 565 -22.79 -48.10 -0.39
C LEU A 565 -23.51 -48.33 0.96
N ASP A 566 -24.30 -49.41 1.07
CA ASP A 566 -25.17 -49.73 2.22
C ASP A 566 -24.65 -50.87 3.14
N ASN A 567 -23.37 -50.81 3.51
CA ASN A 567 -22.65 -51.86 4.29
C ASN A 567 -22.61 -53.24 3.61
N THR A 568 -23.10 -53.37 2.38
CA THR A 568 -22.93 -54.58 1.58
C THR A 568 -21.53 -54.64 0.99
N GLN A 569 -20.88 -55.81 1.08
CA GLN A 569 -19.56 -56.00 0.49
C GLN A 569 -19.72 -56.20 -1.01
N ILE A 570 -19.02 -55.38 -1.79
CA ILE A 570 -18.94 -55.49 -3.25
C ILE A 570 -17.68 -56.30 -3.58
N ILE A 571 -17.83 -57.35 -4.38
CA ILE A 571 -16.75 -58.23 -4.83
C ILE A 571 -16.62 -58.12 -6.34
N VAL A 572 -15.43 -57.77 -6.79
CA VAL A 572 -15.01 -57.67 -8.17
C VAL A 572 -14.14 -58.87 -8.50
N GLU A 573 -14.54 -59.68 -9.48
CA GLU A 573 -13.76 -60.81 -10.00
C GLU A 573 -13.15 -60.44 -11.36
N PHE A 574 -11.86 -60.72 -11.54
CA PHE A 574 -11.14 -60.61 -12.81
C PHE A 574 -11.02 -61.98 -13.49
N ALA A 575 -10.82 -61.96 -14.82
CA ALA A 575 -10.71 -63.18 -15.63
C ALA A 575 -9.56 -64.10 -15.22
N GLN A 576 -8.47 -63.50 -14.73
CA GLN A 576 -7.28 -64.17 -14.21
C GLN A 576 -6.67 -63.33 -13.07
N GLU A 577 -5.57 -63.81 -12.49
CA GLU A 577 -4.81 -63.00 -11.52
C GLU A 577 -4.14 -61.84 -12.26
N GLU A 578 -4.60 -60.62 -11.99
CA GLU A 578 -4.11 -59.39 -12.62
C GLU A 578 -3.23 -58.59 -11.65
N GLN A 579 -2.27 -57.85 -12.18
CA GLN A 579 -1.48 -56.91 -11.37
C GLN A 579 -2.16 -55.55 -11.35
N ILE A 580 -2.39 -55.03 -10.14
CA ILE A 580 -3.05 -53.75 -9.91
C ILE A 580 -2.05 -52.79 -9.27
N ALA A 581 -1.83 -51.66 -9.93
CA ALA A 581 -0.93 -50.59 -9.51
C ALA A 581 -1.68 -49.35 -9.01
N THR A 582 -2.86 -49.05 -9.55
CA THR A 582 -3.72 -47.97 -9.01
C THR A 582 -5.15 -48.44 -8.82
N ILE A 583 -5.77 -47.87 -7.78
CA ILE A 583 -7.19 -48.02 -7.47
C ILE A 583 -7.77 -46.61 -7.42
N GLU A 584 -8.77 -46.37 -8.26
CA GLU A 584 -9.35 -45.05 -8.46
C GLU A 584 -10.86 -45.11 -8.24
N TYR A 585 -11.44 -44.08 -7.64
CA TYR A 585 -12.90 -43.97 -7.55
C TYR A 585 -13.36 -42.52 -7.66
N TYR A 586 -14.58 -42.35 -8.12
CA TYR A 586 -15.29 -41.07 -8.20
C TYR A 586 -16.60 -41.18 -7.43
N ALA A 587 -16.86 -40.20 -6.56
CA ALA A 587 -18.04 -40.24 -5.69
C ALA A 587 -18.83 -38.94 -5.72
N GLY A 588 -20.15 -39.09 -5.57
CA GLY A 588 -21.11 -38.00 -5.54
C GLY A 588 -21.25 -37.38 -4.16
N TYR A 589 -22.46 -37.02 -3.77
CA TYR A 589 -22.74 -36.39 -2.47
C TYR A 589 -22.86 -37.46 -1.36
N GLY A 590 -22.00 -37.42 -0.34
CA GLY A 590 -22.10 -38.33 0.81
C GLY A 590 -20.82 -38.40 1.65
N LYS A 591 -20.78 -39.33 2.60
CA LYS A 591 -19.58 -39.72 3.37
C LYS A 591 -19.63 -41.19 3.66
N ALA A 592 -18.54 -41.92 3.43
CA ALA A 592 -18.44 -43.31 3.85
C ALA A 592 -17.02 -43.70 4.22
N ASP A 593 -16.93 -44.65 5.13
CA ASP A 593 -15.70 -45.34 5.49
C ASP A 593 -15.75 -46.76 4.90
N PHE A 594 -14.75 -47.13 4.11
CA PHE A 594 -14.67 -48.43 3.47
C PHE A 594 -13.24 -48.96 3.35
N MET A 595 -13.12 -50.28 3.31
CA MET A 595 -11.85 -50.98 3.11
C MET A 595 -11.78 -51.57 1.72
N VAL A 596 -10.57 -51.56 1.15
CA VAL A 596 -10.25 -52.33 -0.05
C VAL A 596 -9.45 -53.56 0.36
N LEU A 597 -9.96 -54.73 -0.04
CA LEU A 597 -9.41 -56.04 0.29
C LEU A 597 -9.06 -56.76 -1.01
N SER A 598 -8.00 -57.57 -1.01
CA SER A 598 -7.61 -58.39 -2.16
C SER A 598 -7.63 -59.88 -1.82
N SER A 599 -7.87 -60.72 -2.82
CA SER A 599 -7.83 -62.17 -2.70
C SER A 599 -7.42 -62.83 -4.02
N LYS A 600 -6.78 -64.00 -3.93
CA LYS A 600 -6.44 -64.85 -5.08
C LYS A 600 -7.40 -66.03 -5.25
N ASP A 601 -7.99 -66.48 -4.16
CA ASP A 601 -8.82 -67.70 -4.09
C ASP A 601 -10.32 -67.40 -3.90
N GLY A 602 -10.69 -66.14 -3.65
CA GLY A 602 -12.06 -65.70 -3.39
C GLY A 602 -12.58 -66.04 -1.98
N ASN A 603 -11.76 -66.70 -1.15
CA ASN A 603 -12.13 -67.13 0.20
C ASN A 603 -11.40 -66.34 1.30
N SER A 604 -10.11 -66.06 1.09
CA SER A 604 -9.25 -65.34 2.05
C SER A 604 -8.97 -63.93 1.54
N TYR A 605 -9.46 -62.92 2.26
CA TYR A 605 -9.31 -61.51 1.90
C TYR A 605 -8.32 -60.80 2.82
N THR A 606 -7.34 -60.10 2.24
CA THR A 606 -6.35 -59.31 2.96
C THR A 606 -6.47 -57.81 2.64
N PRO A 607 -6.37 -56.90 3.63
CA PRO A 607 -6.36 -55.46 3.39
C PRO A 607 -5.26 -55.04 2.40
N VAL A 608 -5.61 -54.14 1.49
CA VAL A 608 -4.69 -53.56 0.51
C VAL A 608 -4.08 -52.30 1.10
N ASP A 609 -2.77 -52.14 0.95
CA ASP A 609 -2.09 -50.86 1.22
C ASP A 609 -2.28 -49.95 0.00
N LEU A 610 -2.95 -48.82 0.22
CA LEU A 610 -3.39 -47.87 -0.79
C LEU A 610 -2.42 -46.68 -0.99
N THR A 611 -1.30 -46.64 -0.28
CA THR A 611 -0.33 -45.54 -0.33
C THR A 611 1.11 -46.03 -0.45
N LYS A 612 1.33 -47.01 -1.34
CA LYS A 612 2.66 -47.59 -1.58
C LYS A 612 3.69 -46.51 -1.92
N GLY A 613 4.73 -46.37 -1.08
CA GLY A 613 5.81 -45.39 -1.25
C GLY A 613 5.64 -44.09 -0.46
N SER A 614 4.57 -43.95 0.32
CA SER A 614 4.41 -42.85 1.29
C SER A 614 4.84 -43.27 2.71
N ALA A 615 5.04 -42.30 3.61
CA ALA A 615 5.44 -42.58 4.99
C ALA A 615 4.32 -43.21 5.86
N GLU A 616 3.06 -43.14 5.42
CA GLU A 616 1.88 -43.64 6.14
C GLU A 616 1.16 -44.70 5.29
N SER A 617 0.96 -45.90 5.83
CA SER A 617 0.20 -46.98 5.17
C SER A 617 -1.30 -46.77 5.40
N VAL A 618 -2.06 -46.68 4.31
CA VAL A 618 -3.52 -46.47 4.34
C VAL A 618 -4.20 -47.76 3.91
N THR A 619 -4.88 -48.42 4.84
CA THR A 619 -5.69 -49.64 4.58
C THR A 619 -7.19 -49.40 4.70
N GLU A 620 -7.57 -48.23 5.21
CA GLU A 620 -8.94 -47.79 5.44
C GLU A 620 -9.15 -46.45 4.73
N VAL A 621 -10.16 -46.39 3.85
CA VAL A 621 -10.53 -45.16 3.14
C VAL A 621 -11.60 -44.44 3.93
N LYS A 622 -11.34 -43.18 4.27
CA LYS A 622 -12.32 -42.26 4.87
C LYS A 622 -12.72 -41.22 3.84
N HIS A 623 -13.88 -41.40 3.23
CA HIS A 623 -14.42 -40.45 2.27
C HIS A 623 -15.19 -39.34 2.98
N GLU A 624 -14.69 -38.11 2.91
CA GLU A 624 -15.32 -36.95 3.54
C GLU A 624 -15.93 -36.01 2.49
N LEU A 625 -16.76 -35.06 2.94
CA LEU A 625 -17.39 -34.07 2.06
C LEU A 625 -16.41 -33.09 1.38
N LYS A 626 -15.10 -33.22 1.60
CA LYS A 626 -14.05 -32.49 0.86
C LYS A 626 -13.61 -33.24 -0.41
N ASP A 627 -13.99 -34.51 -0.52
CA ASP A 627 -13.54 -35.46 -1.53
C ASP A 627 -14.58 -35.69 -2.65
N LEU A 628 -15.69 -34.94 -2.60
CA LEU A 628 -16.83 -35.04 -3.52
C LEU A 628 -16.47 -34.58 -4.93
N TYR A 629 -17.09 -35.22 -5.94
CA TYR A 629 -16.96 -34.86 -7.35
C TYR A 629 -15.49 -34.64 -7.78
N LYS A 630 -14.65 -35.57 -7.35
CA LYS A 630 -13.21 -35.59 -7.59
C LYS A 630 -12.72 -37.02 -7.64
N TRP A 631 -11.84 -37.32 -8.59
CA TRP A 631 -11.17 -38.61 -8.65
C TRP A 631 -10.22 -38.79 -7.47
N GLN A 632 -10.43 -39.87 -6.72
CA GLN A 632 -9.58 -40.29 -5.63
C GLN A 632 -8.67 -41.40 -6.15
N ILE A 633 -7.37 -41.12 -6.18
CA ILE A 633 -6.37 -42.00 -6.80
C ILE A 633 -5.45 -42.54 -5.71
N TYR A 634 -5.42 -43.86 -5.59
CA TYR A 634 -4.57 -44.59 -4.65
C TYR A 634 -3.58 -45.48 -5.38
N THR A 635 -2.34 -45.54 -4.89
CA THR A 635 -1.26 -46.33 -5.49
C THR A 635 -0.97 -47.57 -4.66
N THR A 636 -0.94 -48.72 -5.31
CA THR A 636 -0.70 -50.03 -4.70
C THR A 636 0.21 -50.90 -5.57
N ASP A 637 0.48 -52.14 -5.16
CA ASP A 637 1.15 -53.14 -6.00
C ASP A 637 0.78 -54.52 -5.49
N ILE A 638 -0.35 -55.02 -5.98
CA ILE A 638 -0.91 -56.31 -5.61
C ILE A 638 -1.17 -57.14 -6.86
N ASN A 639 -1.10 -58.46 -6.71
CA ASN A 639 -1.65 -59.38 -7.69
C ASN A 639 -2.91 -60.01 -7.08
N ALA A 640 -4.05 -59.81 -7.73
CA ALA A 640 -5.34 -60.23 -7.22
C ALA A 640 -6.21 -60.79 -8.34
N LYS A 641 -6.98 -61.83 -8.04
CA LYS A 641 -8.09 -62.27 -8.89
C LYS A 641 -9.42 -61.66 -8.42
N TYR A 642 -9.53 -61.37 -7.13
CA TYR A 642 -10.70 -60.76 -6.51
C TYR A 642 -10.30 -59.50 -5.73
N ILE A 643 -11.06 -58.43 -5.89
CA ILE A 643 -11.01 -57.25 -5.03
C ILE A 643 -12.36 -57.10 -4.35
N ALA A 644 -12.37 -56.85 -3.04
CA ALA A 644 -13.58 -56.55 -2.31
C ALA A 644 -13.54 -55.13 -1.73
N VAL A 645 -14.59 -54.36 -1.98
CA VAL A 645 -14.87 -53.08 -1.34
C VAL A 645 -15.86 -53.34 -0.22
N ARG A 646 -15.45 -53.09 1.02
CA ARG A 646 -16.26 -53.34 2.21
C ARG A 646 -16.54 -52.02 2.93
N PRO A 647 -17.73 -51.42 2.73
CA PRO A 647 -18.19 -50.31 3.56
C PRO A 647 -18.44 -50.76 4.99
N TYR A 648 -18.12 -49.91 5.97
CA TYR A 648 -18.35 -50.19 7.39
C TYR A 648 -18.88 -48.99 8.17
N GLY A 649 -19.20 -47.89 7.48
CA GLY A 649 -19.90 -46.75 8.07
C GLY A 649 -20.20 -45.67 7.04
N GLY A 650 -21.28 -44.92 7.26
CA GLY A 650 -21.67 -43.80 6.43
C GLY A 650 -22.72 -44.13 5.37
N ASP A 651 -22.91 -43.17 4.47
CA ASP A 651 -23.90 -43.10 3.41
C ASP A 651 -23.25 -42.34 2.24
N LEU A 652 -22.94 -43.05 1.14
CA LEU A 652 -22.24 -42.52 -0.02
C LEU A 652 -22.75 -43.14 -1.31
N ASP A 653 -23.08 -42.28 -2.26
CA ASP A 653 -23.27 -42.66 -3.66
C ASP A 653 -21.92 -42.62 -4.37
N MET A 654 -21.37 -43.81 -4.64
CA MET A 654 -20.17 -43.98 -5.46
C MET A 654 -20.59 -44.08 -6.93
N LEU A 655 -19.97 -43.28 -7.79
CA LEU A 655 -20.40 -43.13 -9.18
C LEU A 655 -19.57 -43.99 -10.13
N GLU A 656 -18.28 -44.19 -9.86
CA GLU A 656 -17.41 -45.02 -10.69
C GLU A 656 -16.19 -45.51 -9.88
N MET A 657 -15.65 -46.67 -10.25
CA MET A 657 -14.41 -47.21 -9.72
C MET A 657 -13.56 -47.79 -10.85
N ALA A 658 -12.25 -47.60 -10.81
CA ALA A 658 -11.35 -48.11 -11.83
C ALA A 658 -10.08 -48.72 -11.22
N PHE A 659 -9.53 -49.71 -11.94
CA PHE A 659 -8.28 -50.36 -11.59
C PHE A 659 -7.31 -50.24 -12.76
N LYS A 660 -6.06 -49.85 -12.51
CA LYS A 660 -5.03 -49.80 -13.57
C LYS A 660 -3.80 -50.64 -13.22
N ASP A 661 -3.17 -51.19 -14.24
CA ASP A 661 -1.89 -51.89 -14.16
C ASP A 661 -0.69 -50.91 -14.05
N LYS A 662 0.53 -51.45 -13.99
CA LYS A 662 1.80 -50.67 -13.91
C LYS A 662 2.01 -49.71 -15.07
N ASP A 663 1.45 -50.06 -16.22
CA ASP A 663 1.60 -49.32 -17.48
C ASP A 663 0.46 -48.28 -17.62
N GLY A 664 -0.49 -48.25 -16.68
CA GLY A 664 -1.63 -47.34 -16.65
C GLY A 664 -2.85 -47.83 -17.43
N ASN A 665 -2.86 -49.08 -17.92
CA ASN A 665 -4.01 -49.61 -18.65
C ASN A 665 -5.13 -50.04 -17.69
N LEU A 666 -6.38 -49.82 -18.09
CA LEU A 666 -7.56 -50.24 -17.33
C LEU A 666 -7.67 -51.78 -17.27
N VAL A 667 -7.92 -52.30 -16.08
CA VAL A 667 -8.17 -53.72 -15.82
C VAL A 667 -9.67 -53.94 -15.63
N THR A 668 -10.33 -54.50 -16.64
CA THR A 668 -11.79 -54.65 -16.66
C THR A 668 -12.26 -55.83 -15.80
N PRO A 669 -13.26 -55.63 -14.91
CA PRO A 669 -13.91 -56.73 -14.20
C PRO A 669 -14.56 -57.77 -15.13
N GLN A 670 -14.44 -59.05 -14.78
CA GLN A 670 -15.22 -60.12 -15.41
C GLN A 670 -16.65 -60.18 -14.85
N SER A 671 -16.80 -60.01 -13.53
CA SER A 671 -18.10 -59.97 -12.86
C SER A 671 -18.04 -59.20 -11.54
N VAL A 672 -19.16 -58.60 -11.16
CA VAL A 672 -19.34 -57.85 -9.91
C VAL A 672 -20.49 -58.46 -9.10
N THR A 673 -20.28 -58.69 -7.81
CA THR A 673 -21.27 -59.23 -6.88
C THR A 673 -21.43 -58.27 -5.69
N PRO A 674 -22.64 -57.83 -5.35
CA PRO A 674 -23.92 -58.18 -5.95
C PRO A 674 -24.11 -57.51 -7.35
N PRO A 675 -24.95 -58.06 -8.25
CA PRO A 675 -25.11 -57.52 -9.62
C PRO A 675 -25.56 -56.06 -9.68
N GLU A 676 -26.23 -55.57 -8.63
CA GLU A 676 -26.65 -54.18 -8.47
C GLU A 676 -25.47 -53.20 -8.39
N ALA A 677 -24.27 -53.68 -8.05
CA ALA A 677 -23.04 -52.89 -8.03
C ALA A 677 -22.27 -52.89 -9.37
N ALA A 678 -22.76 -53.59 -10.40
CA ALA A 678 -22.16 -53.58 -11.73
C ALA A 678 -22.03 -52.16 -12.36
N PRO A 679 -22.94 -51.21 -12.12
CA PRO A 679 -22.79 -49.83 -12.59
C PRO A 679 -21.61 -49.05 -11.98
N LEU A 680 -20.82 -49.61 -11.07
CA LEU A 680 -19.56 -48.98 -10.66
C LEU A 680 -18.47 -49.01 -11.75
N PHE A 681 -18.70 -49.75 -12.83
CA PHE A 681 -17.73 -50.04 -13.88
C PHE A 681 -18.31 -49.86 -15.28
N ASP A 682 -19.42 -49.12 -15.43
CA ASP A 682 -20.11 -48.96 -16.72
C ASP A 682 -19.73 -47.68 -17.49
N GLU A 683 -19.02 -46.73 -16.87
CA GLU A 683 -18.52 -45.50 -17.50
C GLU A 683 -16.98 -45.41 -17.48
N GLN A 684 -16.30 -46.56 -17.63
CA GLN A 684 -14.82 -46.68 -17.61
C GLN A 684 -14.09 -45.78 -18.63
N GLU A 685 -14.74 -45.36 -19.71
CA GLU A 685 -14.17 -44.41 -20.67
C GLU A 685 -14.01 -42.98 -20.11
N LEU A 686 -14.64 -42.66 -18.98
CA LEU A 686 -14.55 -41.37 -18.30
C LEU A 686 -13.42 -41.30 -17.28
N VAL A 687 -12.74 -42.43 -17.01
CA VAL A 687 -11.60 -42.50 -16.09
C VAL A 687 -10.44 -41.70 -16.68
N PRO A 688 -9.94 -40.66 -15.98
CA PRO A 688 -8.89 -39.83 -16.52
C PRO A 688 -7.54 -40.55 -16.47
N ASP A 689 -6.68 -40.26 -17.44
CA ASP A 689 -5.29 -40.74 -17.42
C ASP A 689 -4.49 -40.12 -16.26
N GLU A 690 -4.83 -38.89 -15.85
CA GLU A 690 -4.13 -38.11 -14.83
C GLU A 690 -5.09 -37.14 -14.10
N PRO A 691 -4.75 -36.68 -12.87
CA PRO A 691 -5.54 -35.66 -12.17
C PRO A 691 -5.74 -34.41 -13.01
N THR A 692 -7.00 -33.99 -13.18
CA THR A 692 -7.33 -32.91 -14.10
C THR A 692 -8.38 -31.97 -13.54
N TYR A 693 -8.13 -30.67 -13.73
CA TYR A 693 -9.11 -29.62 -13.42
C TYR A 693 -10.41 -29.78 -14.23
N MET A 694 -10.39 -30.58 -15.31
CA MET A 694 -11.52 -30.79 -16.20
C MET A 694 -12.63 -31.63 -15.56
N THR A 695 -12.32 -32.53 -14.62
CA THR A 695 -13.29 -33.45 -13.99
C THR A 695 -13.57 -33.08 -12.54
N ASP A 696 -12.59 -32.50 -11.86
CA ASP A 696 -12.57 -32.47 -10.40
C ASP A 696 -13.01 -31.12 -9.81
N PHE A 697 -13.56 -31.17 -8.60
CA PHE A 697 -13.56 -30.05 -7.66
C PHE A 697 -12.14 -29.65 -7.28
N TYR A 698 -11.90 -28.34 -7.25
CA TYR A 698 -10.69 -27.75 -6.70
C TYR A 698 -10.98 -26.39 -6.05
N PHE A 699 -10.07 -25.96 -5.17
CA PHE A 699 -10.18 -24.69 -4.47
C PHE A 699 -11.57 -24.51 -3.81
N ASP A 700 -12.17 -23.31 -3.86
CA ASP A 700 -13.44 -22.97 -3.23
C ASP A 700 -14.69 -23.54 -3.94
N GLU A 701 -14.54 -24.38 -4.98
CA GLU A 701 -15.69 -25.06 -5.61
C GLU A 701 -16.39 -25.98 -4.62
N ILE A 702 -15.63 -26.59 -3.70
CA ILE A 702 -16.16 -27.46 -2.64
C ILE A 702 -17.17 -26.76 -1.71
N TYR A 703 -17.10 -25.44 -1.60
CA TYR A 703 -18.01 -24.65 -0.78
C TYR A 703 -19.21 -24.19 -1.60
N HIS A 704 -18.96 -23.48 -2.70
CA HIS A 704 -20.02 -22.80 -3.45
C HIS A 704 -20.83 -23.74 -4.35
N VAL A 705 -20.17 -24.67 -5.04
CA VAL A 705 -20.83 -25.63 -5.94
C VAL A 705 -21.62 -26.63 -5.13
N ARG A 706 -21.03 -27.14 -4.05
CA ARG A 706 -21.72 -28.01 -3.10
C ARG A 706 -22.99 -27.36 -2.55
N THR A 707 -22.92 -26.11 -2.08
CA THR A 707 -24.13 -25.46 -1.56
C THR A 707 -25.15 -25.09 -2.63
N ALA A 708 -24.73 -24.90 -3.88
CA ALA A 708 -25.68 -24.81 -4.99
C ALA A 708 -26.43 -26.14 -5.22
N TYR A 709 -25.72 -27.27 -5.16
CA TYR A 709 -26.33 -28.61 -5.19
C TYR A 709 -27.28 -28.83 -4.00
N GLU A 710 -26.89 -28.44 -2.79
CA GLU A 710 -27.73 -28.53 -1.58
C GLU A 710 -29.02 -27.70 -1.74
N ASN A 711 -28.93 -26.48 -2.31
CA ASN A 711 -30.11 -25.66 -2.57
C ASN A 711 -31.08 -26.29 -3.59
N ILE A 712 -30.56 -26.94 -4.63
CA ILE A 712 -31.37 -27.64 -5.64
C ILE A 712 -32.14 -28.80 -4.98
N HIS A 713 -31.47 -29.57 -4.13
CA HIS A 713 -32.00 -30.77 -3.51
C HIS A 713 -32.72 -30.53 -2.17
N GLN A 714 -32.92 -29.26 -1.78
CA GLN A 714 -33.57 -28.88 -0.52
C GLN A 714 -32.86 -29.47 0.72
N ILE A 715 -31.53 -29.51 0.66
CA ILE A 715 -30.64 -29.93 1.74
C ILE A 715 -30.16 -28.69 2.49
N GLU A 716 -29.97 -28.81 3.81
CA GLU A 716 -29.44 -27.74 4.64
C GLU A 716 -28.07 -27.25 4.11
N PRO A 717 -27.90 -25.93 3.86
CA PRO A 717 -26.71 -25.40 3.21
C PRO A 717 -25.49 -25.45 4.12
N TYR A 718 -24.36 -25.89 3.57
CA TYR A 718 -23.07 -25.94 4.26
C TYR A 718 -22.37 -24.59 4.29
N GLU A 719 -22.18 -23.97 3.13
CA GLU A 719 -21.60 -22.64 3.05
C GLU A 719 -22.67 -21.61 3.43
N ILE A 720 -22.50 -21.02 4.61
CA ILE A 720 -23.38 -19.95 5.12
C ILE A 720 -22.60 -18.68 5.49
N THR A 721 -21.30 -18.60 5.18
CA THR A 721 -20.45 -17.44 5.47
C THR A 721 -20.65 -16.30 4.45
N HIS A 722 -21.37 -16.57 3.37
CA HIS A 722 -21.76 -15.60 2.35
C HIS A 722 -23.28 -15.59 2.06
N PRO A 723 -23.83 -14.42 1.66
CA PRO A 723 -25.22 -14.30 1.21
C PRO A 723 -25.59 -15.29 0.08
N PRO A 724 -26.84 -15.79 0.02
CA PRO A 724 -27.18 -16.92 -0.85
C PRO A 724 -27.20 -16.64 -2.36
N LEU A 725 -27.41 -15.39 -2.81
CA LEU A 725 -27.76 -15.13 -4.22
C LEU A 725 -26.70 -15.61 -5.21
N GLY A 726 -25.41 -15.53 -4.86
CA GLY A 726 -24.34 -16.02 -5.73
C GLY A 726 -24.43 -17.53 -5.99
N LYS A 727 -24.83 -18.30 -4.97
CA LYS A 727 -24.98 -19.76 -5.07
C LYS A 727 -26.26 -20.13 -5.82
N ILE A 728 -27.31 -19.30 -5.74
CA ILE A 728 -28.54 -19.46 -6.54
C ILE A 728 -28.24 -19.24 -8.03
N ILE A 729 -27.46 -18.21 -8.37
CA ILE A 729 -27.01 -17.99 -9.75
C ILE A 729 -26.18 -19.18 -10.25
N LEU A 730 -25.29 -19.69 -9.41
CA LEU A 730 -24.49 -20.88 -9.72
C LEU A 730 -25.37 -22.13 -9.93
N ALA A 731 -26.39 -22.33 -9.09
CA ALA A 731 -27.35 -23.43 -9.21
C ALA A 731 -28.08 -23.42 -10.57
N CYS A 732 -28.38 -22.25 -11.14
CA CYS A 732 -28.95 -22.17 -12.49
C CYS A 732 -28.04 -22.81 -13.56
N GLY A 733 -26.71 -22.71 -13.41
CA GLY A 733 -25.76 -23.36 -14.32
C GLY A 733 -25.81 -24.89 -14.21
N ILE A 734 -25.90 -25.40 -12.99
CA ILE A 734 -26.03 -26.84 -12.70
C ILE A 734 -27.35 -27.37 -13.29
N GLU A 735 -28.47 -26.68 -13.07
CA GLU A 735 -29.79 -27.07 -13.63
C GLU A 735 -29.80 -27.08 -15.17
N MET A 736 -29.04 -26.18 -15.82
CA MET A 736 -29.00 -26.07 -17.28
C MET A 736 -28.14 -27.14 -17.95
N PHE A 737 -27.06 -27.59 -17.31
CA PHE A 737 -26.04 -28.43 -17.94
C PHE A 737 -25.69 -29.71 -17.19
N GLY A 738 -26.24 -29.92 -15.99
CA GLY A 738 -25.94 -31.05 -15.12
C GLY A 738 -24.93 -30.72 -14.01
N MET A 739 -24.83 -31.62 -13.03
CA MET A 739 -23.83 -31.57 -11.96
C MET A 739 -22.45 -32.04 -12.49
N ASN A 740 -21.88 -31.23 -13.38
CA ASN A 740 -20.56 -31.44 -13.98
C ASN A 740 -19.74 -30.14 -14.03
N PRO A 741 -18.40 -30.24 -14.21
CA PRO A 741 -17.49 -29.09 -14.25
C PRO A 741 -17.88 -27.98 -15.20
N PHE A 742 -18.41 -28.31 -16.37
CA PHE A 742 -18.92 -27.29 -17.29
C PHE A 742 -20.11 -26.54 -16.69
N GLY A 743 -21.10 -27.26 -16.15
CA GLY A 743 -22.35 -26.69 -15.64
C GLY A 743 -22.16 -25.73 -14.48
N TRP A 744 -21.37 -26.10 -13.46
CA TRP A 744 -21.17 -25.20 -12.31
C TRP A 744 -20.23 -24.02 -12.57
N ARG A 745 -19.38 -24.08 -13.61
CA ARG A 745 -18.50 -22.97 -14.02
C ARG A 745 -19.13 -22.04 -15.06
N PHE A 746 -20.21 -22.48 -15.72
CA PHE A 746 -20.84 -21.76 -16.84
C PHE A 746 -21.27 -20.34 -16.46
N MET A 747 -22.00 -20.19 -15.35
CA MET A 747 -22.59 -18.90 -14.98
C MET A 747 -21.54 -17.86 -14.59
N GLY A 748 -20.46 -18.28 -13.92
CA GLY A 748 -19.32 -17.42 -13.62
C GLY A 748 -18.63 -16.94 -14.91
N THR A 749 -18.47 -17.84 -15.88
CA THR A 749 -17.80 -17.55 -17.16
C THR A 749 -18.65 -16.61 -18.00
N LEU A 750 -19.96 -16.87 -18.09
CA LEU A 750 -20.92 -15.99 -18.75
C LEU A 750 -20.88 -14.59 -18.16
N THR A 751 -20.83 -14.49 -16.83
CA THR A 751 -20.69 -13.20 -16.13
C THR A 751 -19.40 -12.50 -16.55
N GLY A 752 -18.28 -13.22 -16.62
CA GLY A 752 -17.01 -12.71 -17.14
C GLY A 752 -17.12 -12.12 -18.56
N VAL A 753 -17.83 -12.80 -19.46
CA VAL A 753 -18.12 -12.31 -20.83
C VAL A 753 -18.98 -11.05 -20.80
N LEU A 754 -20.01 -11.00 -19.95
CA LEU A 754 -20.92 -9.86 -19.80
C LEU A 754 -20.24 -8.61 -19.20
N MET A 755 -19.14 -8.78 -18.46
CA MET A 755 -18.37 -7.63 -17.97
C MET A 755 -17.70 -6.84 -19.10
N LEU A 756 -17.35 -7.47 -20.23
CA LEU A 756 -16.68 -6.80 -21.35
C LEU A 756 -17.50 -5.69 -22.03
N PRO A 757 -18.78 -5.90 -22.41
CA PRO A 757 -19.60 -4.81 -22.95
C PRO A 757 -19.86 -3.74 -21.88
N VAL A 758 -20.00 -4.11 -20.60
CA VAL A 758 -20.13 -3.13 -19.50
C VAL A 758 -18.87 -2.28 -19.39
N MET A 759 -17.67 -2.90 -19.43
CA MET A 759 -16.38 -2.21 -19.47
C MET A 759 -16.30 -1.25 -20.65
N TYR A 760 -16.68 -1.71 -21.85
CA TYR A 760 -16.61 -0.89 -23.05
C TYR A 760 -17.51 0.34 -22.93
N ILE A 761 -18.78 0.15 -22.55
CA ILE A 761 -19.75 1.23 -22.39
C ILE A 761 -19.23 2.23 -21.36
N PHE A 762 -18.74 1.73 -20.23
CA PHE A 762 -18.28 2.56 -19.14
C PHE A 762 -17.02 3.37 -19.51
N ALA A 763 -16.02 2.73 -20.12
CA ALA A 763 -14.83 3.38 -20.64
C ALA A 763 -15.18 4.39 -21.75
N LYS A 764 -16.08 4.03 -22.67
CA LYS A 764 -16.56 4.94 -23.74
C LYS A 764 -17.21 6.19 -23.17
N MET A 765 -18.01 6.04 -22.13
CA MET A 765 -18.66 7.15 -21.44
C MET A 765 -17.65 8.09 -20.76
N LEU A 766 -16.62 7.53 -20.12
CA LEU A 766 -15.58 8.28 -19.43
C LEU A 766 -14.60 8.97 -20.38
N LEU A 767 -14.13 8.26 -21.41
CA LEU A 767 -13.07 8.68 -22.32
C LEU A 767 -13.59 9.35 -23.59
N LYS A 768 -14.86 9.15 -23.94
CA LYS A 768 -15.58 9.73 -25.10
C LYS A 768 -14.95 9.41 -26.46
N LYS A 769 -14.12 8.37 -26.55
CA LYS A 769 -13.44 7.94 -27.79
C LYS A 769 -13.49 6.41 -27.90
N THR A 770 -13.80 5.92 -29.10
CA THR A 770 -13.90 4.47 -29.43
C THR A 770 -12.58 3.74 -29.17
N LYS A 771 -11.45 4.30 -29.62
CA LYS A 771 -10.12 3.70 -29.44
C LYS A 771 -9.84 3.34 -27.97
N TYR A 772 -10.04 4.28 -27.06
CA TYR A 772 -9.76 4.08 -25.63
C TYR A 772 -10.75 3.14 -24.95
N ALA A 773 -12.02 3.12 -25.40
CA ALA A 773 -12.98 2.13 -24.94
C ALA A 773 -12.56 0.71 -25.34
N ALA A 774 -12.16 0.53 -26.61
CA ALA A 774 -11.62 -0.74 -27.08
C ALA A 774 -10.35 -1.14 -26.32
N PHE A 775 -9.42 -0.20 -26.06
CA PHE A 775 -8.23 -0.48 -25.24
C PHE A 775 -8.61 -0.99 -23.84
N ALA A 776 -9.54 -0.32 -23.15
CA ALA A 776 -9.96 -0.75 -21.81
C ALA A 776 -10.55 -2.17 -21.82
N THR A 777 -11.42 -2.47 -22.80
CA THR A 777 -12.05 -3.78 -22.91
C THR A 777 -11.07 -4.88 -23.29
N ILE A 778 -10.13 -4.61 -24.22
CA ILE A 778 -9.10 -5.57 -24.63
C ILE A 778 -8.13 -5.85 -23.47
N LEU A 779 -7.69 -4.81 -22.75
CA LEU A 779 -6.83 -4.99 -21.59
C LEU A 779 -7.53 -5.79 -20.49
N PHE A 780 -8.82 -5.56 -20.28
CA PHE A 780 -9.59 -6.33 -19.30
C PHE A 780 -9.78 -7.79 -19.72
N ALA A 781 -10.06 -8.05 -21.00
CA ALA A 781 -10.11 -9.40 -21.56
C ALA A 781 -8.77 -10.14 -21.53
N ALA A 782 -7.64 -9.42 -21.51
CA ALA A 782 -6.28 -9.96 -21.43
C ALA A 782 -5.71 -9.98 -19.99
N ASP A 783 -6.53 -9.64 -18.99
CA ASP A 783 -6.12 -9.69 -17.59
C ASP A 783 -6.28 -11.12 -17.04
N PHE A 784 -5.24 -11.60 -16.37
CA PHE A 784 -5.16 -12.99 -15.93
C PHE A 784 -6.16 -13.27 -14.80
N MET A 785 -6.40 -12.29 -13.93
CA MET A 785 -7.32 -12.42 -12.80
C MET A 785 -8.76 -12.46 -13.30
N HIS A 786 -9.13 -11.57 -14.23
CA HIS A 786 -10.45 -11.62 -14.88
C HIS A 786 -10.71 -12.98 -15.52
N PHE A 787 -9.72 -13.50 -16.24
CA PHE A 787 -9.86 -14.78 -16.92
C PHE A 787 -9.96 -15.97 -15.96
N ALA A 788 -9.00 -16.14 -15.04
CA ALA A 788 -8.95 -17.29 -14.14
C ALA A 788 -10.14 -17.29 -13.15
N GLN A 789 -10.46 -16.14 -12.53
CA GLN A 789 -11.57 -16.06 -11.56
C GLN A 789 -12.94 -16.32 -12.16
N THR A 790 -13.16 -15.92 -13.41
CA THR A 790 -14.47 -16.11 -14.04
C THR A 790 -14.69 -17.55 -14.49
N ARG A 791 -13.64 -18.38 -14.53
CA ARG A 791 -13.70 -19.77 -15.01
C ARG A 791 -13.85 -20.83 -13.92
N ILE A 792 -13.94 -20.43 -12.65
CA ILE A 792 -14.12 -21.35 -11.52
C ILE A 792 -15.53 -21.19 -10.91
N GLY A 793 -16.03 -22.25 -10.28
CA GLY A 793 -17.35 -22.30 -9.62
C GLY A 793 -17.39 -21.51 -8.31
N THR A 794 -17.17 -20.20 -8.34
CA THR A 794 -17.23 -19.30 -7.18
C THR A 794 -18.13 -18.10 -7.39
N ILE A 795 -18.48 -17.43 -6.29
CA ILE A 795 -19.41 -16.29 -6.31
C ILE A 795 -18.76 -14.94 -6.65
N ASP A 796 -17.43 -14.87 -6.71
CA ASP A 796 -16.66 -13.63 -6.87
C ASP A 796 -16.94 -12.91 -8.20
N SER A 797 -17.04 -13.68 -9.29
CA SER A 797 -17.31 -13.16 -10.62
C SER A 797 -18.61 -12.35 -10.68
N TYR A 798 -19.68 -12.84 -10.05
CA TYR A 798 -20.97 -12.15 -9.98
C TYR A 798 -20.85 -10.78 -9.31
N SER A 799 -20.17 -10.72 -8.17
CA SER A 799 -19.96 -9.48 -7.42
C SER A 799 -19.27 -8.40 -8.26
N ILE A 800 -18.28 -8.76 -9.09
CA ILE A 800 -17.56 -7.78 -9.90
C ILE A 800 -18.47 -7.18 -10.98
N LEU A 801 -19.31 -7.99 -11.63
CA LEU A 801 -20.28 -7.48 -12.61
C LEU A 801 -21.24 -6.49 -11.96
N TRP A 802 -21.75 -6.81 -10.77
CA TRP A 802 -22.65 -5.92 -10.03
C TRP A 802 -21.97 -4.60 -9.65
N ILE A 803 -20.73 -4.65 -9.16
CA ILE A 803 -19.93 -3.45 -8.86
C ILE A 803 -19.73 -2.59 -10.11
N MET A 804 -19.41 -3.19 -11.26
CA MET A 804 -19.25 -2.44 -12.52
C MET A 804 -20.56 -1.77 -12.94
N LEU A 805 -21.70 -2.46 -12.83
CA LEU A 805 -23.01 -1.90 -13.17
C LEU A 805 -23.42 -0.78 -12.20
N MET A 806 -23.20 -0.96 -10.90
CA MET A 806 -23.39 0.08 -9.87
C MET A 806 -22.67 1.38 -10.25
N TYR A 807 -21.37 1.30 -10.57
CA TYR A 807 -20.58 2.46 -10.93
C TYR A 807 -20.93 3.03 -12.31
N LEU A 808 -21.30 2.19 -13.29
CA LEU A 808 -21.79 2.64 -14.59
C LEU A 808 -23.06 3.49 -14.46
N PHE A 809 -24.06 3.01 -13.70
CA PHE A 809 -25.31 3.73 -13.49
C PHE A 809 -25.14 4.96 -12.61
N MET A 810 -24.26 4.90 -11.62
CA MET A 810 -23.86 6.08 -10.86
C MET A 810 -23.19 7.12 -11.77
N TYR A 811 -22.32 6.70 -12.68
CA TYR A 811 -21.72 7.62 -13.65
C TYR A 811 -22.79 8.26 -14.55
N LEU A 812 -23.77 7.48 -15.03
CA LEU A 812 -24.92 8.00 -15.78
C LEU A 812 -25.70 9.06 -14.98
N PHE A 813 -25.88 8.87 -13.67
CA PHE A 813 -26.46 9.87 -12.78
C PHE A 813 -25.58 11.14 -12.70
N THR A 814 -24.25 11.02 -12.63
CA THR A 814 -23.38 12.22 -12.62
C THR A 814 -23.47 13.04 -13.92
N GLN A 815 -23.87 12.40 -15.03
CA GLN A 815 -24.07 13.05 -16.33
C GLN A 815 -25.45 13.69 -16.49
N SER A 816 -26.41 13.45 -15.58
CA SER A 816 -27.70 14.14 -15.60
C SER A 816 -27.65 15.43 -14.77
N ASN A 817 -28.55 16.37 -15.09
CA ASN A 817 -28.70 17.59 -14.31
C ASN A 817 -30.18 17.91 -14.06
N PHE A 818 -30.69 17.59 -12.88
CA PHE A 818 -32.08 17.86 -12.52
C PHE A 818 -32.41 19.36 -12.37
N ASN A 819 -31.42 20.26 -12.39
CA ASN A 819 -31.65 21.70 -12.46
C ASN A 819 -32.00 22.16 -13.90
N LYS A 820 -31.78 21.32 -14.91
CA LYS A 820 -32.04 21.66 -16.34
C LYS A 820 -32.91 20.64 -17.06
N GLU A 821 -32.91 19.38 -16.62
CA GLU A 821 -33.72 18.30 -17.17
C GLU A 821 -34.80 17.84 -16.18
N LYS A 822 -35.79 17.09 -16.68
CA LYS A 822 -36.79 16.43 -15.83
C LYS A 822 -36.11 15.53 -14.80
N LEU A 823 -36.57 15.62 -13.54
CA LEU A 823 -36.02 14.86 -12.40
C LEU A 823 -35.91 13.34 -12.69
N SER A 824 -36.89 12.77 -13.39
CA SER A 824 -36.90 11.34 -13.76
C SER A 824 -35.66 10.88 -14.53
N LYS A 825 -35.00 11.76 -15.29
CA LYS A 825 -33.73 11.44 -15.98
C LYS A 825 -32.56 11.21 -15.04
N SER A 826 -32.62 11.77 -13.83
CA SER A 826 -31.64 11.52 -12.76
C SER A 826 -32.06 10.35 -11.85
N LEU A 827 -33.36 10.17 -11.63
CA LEU A 827 -33.87 9.10 -10.75
C LEU A 827 -33.69 7.69 -11.33
N VAL A 828 -33.83 7.50 -12.65
CA VAL A 828 -33.72 6.16 -13.26
C VAL A 828 -32.30 5.57 -13.13
N PRO A 829 -31.22 6.28 -13.52
CA PRO A 829 -29.86 5.76 -13.30
C PRO A 829 -29.56 5.52 -11.81
N LEU A 830 -30.06 6.39 -10.94
CA LEU A 830 -29.86 6.23 -9.49
C LEU A 830 -30.59 4.99 -8.95
N ALA A 831 -31.82 4.72 -9.41
CA ALA A 831 -32.56 3.51 -9.08
C ALA A 831 -31.84 2.24 -9.56
N LEU A 832 -31.34 2.24 -10.80
CA LEU A 832 -30.59 1.10 -11.34
C LEU A 832 -29.29 0.88 -10.57
N SER A 833 -28.57 1.95 -10.19
CA SER A 833 -27.40 1.85 -9.32
C SER A 833 -27.72 1.21 -7.97
N GLY A 834 -28.86 1.56 -7.36
CA GLY A 834 -29.32 0.97 -6.10
C GLY A 834 -29.82 -0.47 -6.23
N LEU A 835 -30.49 -0.79 -7.34
CA LEU A 835 -30.91 -2.16 -7.67
C LEU A 835 -29.71 -3.10 -7.74
N PHE A 836 -28.68 -2.75 -8.52
CA PHE A 836 -27.47 -3.56 -8.61
C PHE A 836 -26.64 -3.57 -7.32
N PHE A 837 -26.74 -2.52 -6.49
CA PHE A 837 -26.19 -2.56 -5.12
C PHE A 837 -26.90 -3.62 -4.27
N GLY A 838 -28.23 -3.73 -4.35
CA GLY A 838 -28.99 -4.77 -3.65
C GLY A 838 -28.66 -6.18 -4.12
N ILE A 839 -28.60 -6.41 -5.44
CA ILE A 839 -28.19 -7.69 -6.04
C ILE A 839 -26.76 -8.04 -5.61
N GLY A 840 -25.84 -7.07 -5.65
CA GLY A 840 -24.46 -7.24 -5.22
C GLY A 840 -24.34 -7.60 -3.74
N ALA A 841 -25.01 -6.86 -2.85
CA ALA A 841 -25.01 -7.11 -1.42
C ALA A 841 -25.57 -8.50 -1.06
N ALA A 842 -26.60 -8.96 -1.78
CA ALA A 842 -27.18 -10.29 -1.65
C ALA A 842 -26.29 -11.41 -2.23
N THR A 843 -25.23 -11.07 -2.97
CA THR A 843 -24.24 -12.03 -3.50
C THR A 843 -23.02 -12.12 -2.57
N LYS A 844 -22.36 -10.99 -2.26
CA LYS A 844 -21.18 -10.94 -1.39
C LYS A 844 -21.05 -9.56 -0.76
N TRP A 845 -20.65 -9.52 0.51
CA TRP A 845 -20.49 -8.27 1.27
C TRP A 845 -19.42 -7.32 0.72
N LEU A 846 -18.52 -7.81 -0.14
CA LEU A 846 -17.60 -6.99 -0.93
C LEU A 846 -18.31 -5.84 -1.67
N CYS A 847 -19.53 -6.06 -2.17
CA CYS A 847 -20.31 -5.03 -2.85
C CYS A 847 -20.75 -3.89 -1.93
N MET A 848 -20.77 -4.09 -0.60
CA MET A 848 -21.08 -3.01 0.35
C MET A 848 -19.96 -1.96 0.40
N TYR A 849 -18.71 -2.35 0.15
CA TYR A 849 -17.58 -1.42 0.07
C TYR A 849 -17.74 -0.44 -1.10
N ALA A 850 -18.28 -0.91 -2.23
CA ALA A 850 -18.67 -0.05 -3.34
C ALA A 850 -19.74 0.98 -2.94
N GLY A 851 -20.66 0.64 -2.03
CA GLY A 851 -21.65 1.56 -1.48
C GLY A 851 -21.04 2.85 -0.90
N ALA A 852 -19.89 2.77 -0.23
CA ALA A 852 -19.19 3.94 0.30
C ALA A 852 -18.70 4.87 -0.81
N GLY A 853 -18.12 4.32 -1.88
CA GLY A 853 -17.68 5.12 -3.04
C GLY A 853 -18.86 5.74 -3.80
N LEU A 854 -19.97 5.01 -3.94
CA LEU A 854 -21.22 5.53 -4.49
C LEU A 854 -21.75 6.72 -3.68
N ALA A 855 -21.74 6.64 -2.35
CA ALA A 855 -22.17 7.72 -1.48
C ALA A 855 -21.31 8.99 -1.66
N VAL A 856 -19.98 8.84 -1.70
CA VAL A 856 -19.06 9.97 -1.96
C VAL A 856 -19.38 10.65 -3.30
N ILE A 857 -19.54 9.87 -4.36
CA ILE A 857 -19.85 10.39 -5.70
C ILE A 857 -21.24 11.07 -5.74
N PHE A 858 -22.22 10.48 -5.07
CA PHE A 858 -23.57 11.03 -4.95
C PHE A 858 -23.55 12.40 -4.27
N PHE A 859 -22.94 12.52 -3.09
CA PHE A 859 -22.87 13.78 -2.36
C PHE A 859 -22.00 14.83 -3.07
N MET A 860 -20.91 14.42 -3.73
CA MET A 860 -20.14 15.31 -4.61
C MET A 860 -21.00 15.87 -5.75
N THR A 861 -21.88 15.05 -6.30
CA THR A 861 -22.79 15.47 -7.38
C THR A 861 -23.89 16.39 -6.85
N LEU A 862 -24.50 16.07 -5.71
CA LEU A 862 -25.45 16.97 -5.03
C LEU A 862 -24.83 18.32 -4.69
N TYR A 863 -23.58 18.34 -4.22
CA TYR A 863 -22.87 19.59 -3.93
C TYR A 863 -22.67 20.44 -5.20
N LYS A 864 -22.36 19.82 -6.35
CA LYS A 864 -22.30 20.53 -7.65
C LYS A 864 -23.66 21.13 -8.02
N ARG A 865 -24.75 20.38 -7.83
CA ARG A 865 -26.13 20.85 -8.07
C ARG A 865 -26.53 21.98 -7.13
N TYR A 866 -26.11 21.92 -5.87
CA TYR A 866 -26.31 22.99 -4.88
C TYR A 866 -25.57 24.27 -5.27
N LYS A 867 -24.32 24.18 -5.75
CA LYS A 867 -23.59 25.34 -6.26
C LYS A 867 -24.26 25.98 -7.48
N GLU A 868 -24.88 25.17 -8.34
CA GLU A 868 -25.69 25.67 -9.46
C GLU A 868 -26.97 26.37 -8.97
N TYR A 869 -27.63 25.82 -7.94
CA TYR A 869 -28.78 26.46 -7.28
C TYR A 869 -28.41 27.80 -6.63
N GLN A 870 -27.27 27.86 -5.92
CA GLN A 870 -26.83 29.10 -5.28
C GLN A 870 -26.56 30.19 -6.31
N PHE A 871 -25.87 29.85 -7.40
CA PHE A 871 -25.68 30.76 -8.52
C PHE A 871 -27.02 31.23 -9.11
N ALA A 872 -27.94 30.29 -9.41
CA ALA A 872 -29.29 30.62 -9.90
C ALA A 872 -30.07 31.57 -8.97
N LYS A 873 -29.91 31.40 -7.65
CA LYS A 873 -30.54 32.25 -6.63
C LYS A 873 -29.91 33.65 -6.59
N GLU A 874 -28.59 33.74 -6.67
CA GLU A 874 -27.83 34.99 -6.64
C GLU A 874 -28.03 35.82 -7.92
N SER A 875 -28.06 35.19 -9.10
CA SER A 875 -28.19 35.90 -10.39
C SER A 875 -29.57 36.55 -10.60
N LYS A 876 -30.62 36.11 -9.89
CA LYS A 876 -32.01 36.61 -10.00
C LYS A 876 -32.61 36.65 -11.43
N LEU A 877 -31.99 36.00 -12.41
CA LEU A 877 -32.45 35.97 -13.80
C LEU A 877 -33.75 35.17 -13.95
N PRO A 878 -34.70 35.61 -14.81
CA PRO A 878 -35.97 34.92 -15.03
C PRO A 878 -35.82 33.43 -15.40
N ASP A 879 -34.83 33.11 -16.25
CA ASP A 879 -34.55 31.76 -16.74
C ASP A 879 -34.09 30.78 -15.63
N TYR A 880 -33.70 31.30 -14.46
CA TYR A 880 -33.23 30.50 -13.32
C TYR A 880 -34.26 30.38 -12.18
N LYS A 881 -35.38 31.11 -12.25
CA LYS A 881 -36.46 31.01 -11.26
C LYS A 881 -37.00 29.58 -11.07
N PRO A 882 -37.21 28.76 -12.12
CA PRO A 882 -37.70 27.38 -11.95
C PRO A 882 -36.73 26.50 -11.15
N ILE A 883 -35.42 26.76 -11.25
CA ILE A 883 -34.38 26.03 -10.51
C ILE A 883 -34.54 26.32 -9.01
N VAL A 884 -34.69 27.59 -8.64
CA VAL A 884 -34.78 28.01 -7.24
C VAL A 884 -36.04 27.45 -6.56
N GLN A 885 -37.16 27.42 -7.27
CA GLN A 885 -38.45 26.94 -6.74
C GLN A 885 -38.48 25.40 -6.58
N SER A 886 -37.89 24.66 -7.52
CA SER A 886 -37.97 23.19 -7.53
C SER A 886 -36.84 22.50 -6.76
N PHE A 887 -35.69 23.17 -6.52
CA PHE A 887 -34.49 22.53 -5.97
C PHE A 887 -34.73 21.79 -4.65
N LYS A 888 -35.40 22.42 -3.67
CA LYS A 888 -35.66 21.79 -2.36
C LYS A 888 -36.45 20.49 -2.51
N TRP A 889 -37.51 20.51 -3.30
CA TRP A 889 -38.34 19.33 -3.55
C TRP A 889 -37.62 18.26 -4.36
N ASN A 890 -36.86 18.66 -5.38
CA ASN A 890 -36.04 17.74 -6.18
C ASN A 890 -35.00 17.01 -5.31
N VAL A 891 -34.35 17.72 -4.38
CA VAL A 891 -33.42 17.11 -3.43
C VAL A 891 -34.14 16.17 -2.47
N LEU A 892 -35.29 16.57 -1.89
CA LEU A 892 -36.06 15.70 -1.00
C LEU A 892 -36.53 14.42 -1.69
N ILE A 893 -37.07 14.52 -2.91
CA ILE A 893 -37.47 13.36 -3.72
C ILE A 893 -36.25 12.49 -4.00
N MET A 894 -35.11 13.07 -4.34
CA MET A 894 -33.88 12.31 -4.62
C MET A 894 -33.36 11.57 -3.39
N LEU A 895 -33.41 12.17 -2.19
CA LEU A 895 -33.04 11.52 -0.94
C LEU A 895 -34.02 10.39 -0.59
N ALA A 896 -35.33 10.61 -0.74
CA ALA A 896 -36.34 9.56 -0.56
C ALA A 896 -36.14 8.41 -1.57
N TRP A 897 -35.76 8.74 -2.80
CA TRP A 897 -35.42 7.77 -3.84
C TRP A 897 -34.17 6.95 -3.48
N CYS A 898 -33.16 7.59 -2.87
CA CYS A 898 -32.01 6.88 -2.32
C CYS A 898 -32.42 5.93 -1.20
N VAL A 899 -33.28 6.35 -0.27
CA VAL A 899 -33.79 5.46 0.79
C VAL A 899 -34.49 4.24 0.19
N LEU A 900 -35.35 4.45 -0.82
CA LEU A 900 -36.02 3.35 -1.49
C LEU A 900 -35.03 2.39 -2.17
N PHE A 901 -34.10 2.89 -2.98
CA PHE A 901 -33.26 2.04 -3.84
C PHE A 901 -31.92 1.62 -3.25
N PHE A 902 -31.43 2.25 -2.19
CA PHE A 902 -30.18 1.89 -1.50
C PHE A 902 -30.39 1.32 -0.10
N ILE A 903 -31.64 1.30 0.41
CA ILE A 903 -31.98 0.69 1.70
C ILE A 903 -33.12 -0.31 1.53
N VAL A 904 -34.32 0.14 1.16
CA VAL A 904 -35.52 -0.72 1.16
C VAL A 904 -35.43 -1.84 0.14
N VAL A 905 -35.17 -1.52 -1.13
CA VAL A 905 -35.06 -2.51 -2.22
C VAL A 905 -33.89 -3.49 -1.98
N PRO A 906 -32.67 -3.04 -1.60
CA PRO A 906 -31.60 -3.94 -1.21
C PRO A 906 -31.96 -4.90 -0.08
N LEU A 907 -32.64 -4.44 0.98
CA LEU A 907 -33.08 -5.32 2.06
C LEU A 907 -34.06 -6.38 1.55
N ILE A 908 -35.04 -5.98 0.71
CA ILE A 908 -35.99 -6.94 0.11
C ILE A 908 -35.24 -8.00 -0.70
N ILE A 909 -34.32 -7.61 -1.57
CA ILE A 909 -33.53 -8.55 -2.40
C ILE A 909 -32.68 -9.46 -1.51
N TYR A 910 -32.03 -8.89 -0.50
CA TYR A 910 -31.16 -9.62 0.42
C TYR A 910 -31.93 -10.70 1.17
N PHE A 911 -33.06 -10.37 1.79
CA PHE A 911 -33.89 -11.35 2.49
C PHE A 911 -34.58 -12.33 1.54
N ALA A 912 -35.02 -11.88 0.35
CA ALA A 912 -35.60 -12.78 -0.66
C ALA A 912 -34.61 -13.84 -1.14
N SER A 913 -33.30 -13.53 -1.16
CA SER A 913 -32.28 -14.51 -1.53
C SER A 913 -32.19 -15.70 -0.57
N TYR A 914 -32.69 -15.59 0.67
CA TYR A 914 -32.71 -16.71 1.63
C TYR A 914 -33.81 -17.74 1.35
N TYR A 915 -34.66 -17.55 0.34
CA TYR A 915 -35.77 -18.45 0.06
C TYR A 915 -35.38 -19.94 -0.01
N PRO A 916 -34.29 -20.37 -0.68
CA PRO A 916 -33.89 -21.78 -0.70
C PRO A 916 -33.64 -22.38 0.69
N TYR A 917 -33.16 -21.56 1.64
CA TYR A 917 -32.85 -22.02 3.00
C TYR A 917 -34.12 -22.23 3.83
N THR A 918 -35.22 -21.59 3.44
CA THR A 918 -36.54 -21.70 4.11
C THR A 918 -37.34 -22.92 3.67
N ILE A 919 -36.99 -23.52 2.53
CA ILE A 919 -37.70 -24.67 1.95
C ILE A 919 -36.93 -26.00 2.08
N VAL A 920 -35.87 -26.02 2.91
CA VAL A 920 -35.07 -27.21 3.19
C VAL A 920 -35.96 -28.32 3.77
N THR A 921 -35.87 -29.52 3.21
CA THR A 921 -36.56 -30.73 3.68
C THR A 921 -35.62 -31.73 4.36
N GLN A 922 -34.32 -31.67 4.04
CA GLN A 922 -33.29 -32.53 4.63
C GLN A 922 -32.37 -31.69 5.53
N GLY A 923 -32.65 -31.72 6.83
CA GLY A 923 -32.01 -30.85 7.84
C GLY A 923 -32.98 -29.80 8.36
N ASN A 924 -32.46 -28.71 8.91
CA ASN A 924 -33.29 -27.68 9.55
C ASN A 924 -33.57 -26.50 8.60
N ALA A 925 -34.84 -26.28 8.28
CA ALA A 925 -35.29 -25.09 7.55
C ALA A 925 -35.04 -23.80 8.35
N TYR A 926 -34.73 -22.71 7.64
CA TYR A 926 -34.49 -21.40 8.25
C TYR A 926 -35.82 -20.67 8.46
N ASP A 927 -36.03 -20.19 9.68
CA ASP A 927 -37.03 -19.16 9.96
C ASP A 927 -36.40 -17.77 9.93
N PHE A 928 -37.21 -16.73 10.15
CA PHE A 928 -36.73 -15.35 10.10
C PHE A 928 -35.68 -15.04 11.18
N SER A 929 -35.80 -15.63 12.38
CA SER A 929 -34.78 -15.50 13.45
C SER A 929 -33.45 -16.08 13.01
N ARG A 930 -33.44 -17.29 12.44
CA ARG A 930 -32.22 -17.95 11.98
C ARG A 930 -31.53 -17.19 10.85
N ILE A 931 -32.30 -16.54 9.97
CA ILE A 931 -31.73 -15.62 8.97
C ILE A 931 -31.02 -14.44 9.63
N LEU A 932 -31.60 -13.84 10.69
CA LEU A 932 -30.95 -12.77 11.44
C LEU A 932 -29.70 -13.26 12.19
N GLU A 933 -29.78 -14.42 12.83
CA GLU A 933 -28.65 -15.08 13.49
C GLU A 933 -27.51 -15.35 12.51
N ASN A 934 -27.83 -15.76 11.28
CA ASN A 934 -26.82 -15.97 10.24
C ASN A 934 -26.03 -14.70 9.92
N GLN A 935 -26.63 -13.51 10.07
CA GLN A 935 -25.89 -12.24 9.85
C GLN A 935 -24.82 -12.04 10.92
N SER A 936 -25.17 -12.33 12.18
CA SER A 936 -24.24 -12.31 13.30
C SER A 936 -23.17 -13.38 13.14
N TYR A 937 -23.54 -14.58 12.72
CA TYR A 937 -22.60 -15.66 12.41
C TYR A 937 -21.61 -15.25 11.32
N MET A 938 -22.08 -14.73 10.17
CA MET A 938 -21.22 -14.25 9.09
C MET A 938 -20.26 -13.17 9.58
N LEU A 939 -20.74 -12.19 10.35
CA LEU A 939 -19.88 -11.13 10.89
C LEU A 939 -18.81 -11.70 11.83
N ASN A 940 -19.20 -12.62 12.72
CA ASN A 940 -18.29 -13.26 13.67
C ASN A 940 -17.26 -14.14 12.94
N TYR A 941 -17.68 -14.94 11.96
CA TYR A 941 -16.81 -15.74 11.11
C TYR A 941 -15.75 -14.86 10.44
N HIS A 942 -16.15 -13.76 9.81
CA HIS A 942 -15.21 -12.86 9.12
C HIS A 942 -14.37 -11.98 10.08
N SER A 943 -14.70 -11.87 11.37
CA SER A 943 -13.94 -11.05 12.33
C SER A 943 -13.03 -11.86 13.27
N LEU A 944 -13.30 -13.15 13.45
CA LEU A 944 -12.61 -14.04 14.40
C LEU A 944 -11.74 -15.11 13.74
N LEU A 945 -11.44 -15.00 12.44
CA LEU A 945 -10.48 -15.90 11.79
C LEU A 945 -9.13 -15.78 12.51
N ASP A 946 -8.64 -16.91 13.04
CA ASP A 946 -7.46 -17.00 13.87
C ASP A 946 -6.21 -16.52 13.10
N PRO A 947 -5.61 -15.36 13.48
CA PRO A 947 -4.43 -14.86 12.82
C PRO A 947 -3.20 -15.75 13.04
N ASP A 948 -3.24 -16.71 13.97
CA ASP A 948 -2.15 -17.66 14.24
C ASP A 948 -2.18 -18.89 13.33
N LYS A 949 -3.25 -19.10 12.53
CA LYS A 949 -3.41 -20.21 11.58
C LYS A 949 -3.57 -19.72 10.14
N VAL A 950 -2.62 -18.92 9.67
CA VAL A 950 -2.63 -18.34 8.32
C VAL A 950 -2.53 -19.43 7.24
N HIS A 951 -3.47 -19.45 6.30
CA HIS A 951 -3.42 -20.35 5.15
C HIS A 951 -2.12 -20.12 4.34
N PRO A 952 -1.41 -21.18 3.89
CA PRO A 952 -0.13 -21.04 3.19
C PRO A 952 -0.17 -20.12 1.96
N PHE A 953 -1.30 -20.04 1.27
CA PHE A 953 -1.49 -19.19 0.09
C PHE A 953 -2.09 -17.81 0.39
N ALA A 954 -2.29 -17.42 1.66
CA ALA A 954 -2.73 -16.07 2.01
C ALA A 954 -1.69 -15.02 1.58
N SER A 955 -2.17 -13.80 1.30
CA SER A 955 -1.38 -12.68 0.79
C SER A 955 -1.90 -11.34 1.33
N MET A 956 -1.00 -10.43 1.71
CA MET A 956 -1.40 -9.16 2.30
C MET A 956 -1.90 -8.16 1.25
N TRP A 957 -2.88 -7.32 1.61
CA TRP A 957 -3.55 -6.40 0.68
C TRP A 957 -2.61 -5.42 -0.04
N TYR A 958 -1.52 -5.00 0.61
CA TYR A 958 -0.55 -4.07 0.02
C TYR A 958 0.32 -4.74 -1.04
N SER A 959 0.40 -6.08 -1.04
CA SER A 959 1.19 -6.85 -1.99
C SER A 959 0.48 -7.06 -3.33
N TRP A 960 -0.86 -6.93 -3.36
CA TRP A 960 -1.69 -7.25 -4.51
C TRP A 960 -1.40 -6.39 -5.75
N PRO A 961 -1.27 -5.04 -5.69
CA PRO A 961 -1.04 -4.22 -6.89
C PRO A 961 0.22 -4.61 -7.68
N MET A 962 1.13 -5.35 -7.05
CA MET A 962 2.41 -5.75 -7.62
C MET A 962 2.52 -7.27 -7.79
N ASP A 963 1.43 -7.98 -7.51
CA ASP A 963 1.29 -9.41 -7.73
C ASP A 963 2.41 -10.23 -7.09
N VAL A 964 2.81 -9.84 -5.87
CA VAL A 964 3.97 -10.44 -5.19
C VAL A 964 3.70 -11.90 -4.86
N ARG A 965 2.49 -12.23 -4.42
CA ARG A 965 2.10 -13.60 -4.04
C ARG A 965 0.72 -13.95 -4.62
N PRO A 966 0.70 -14.59 -5.80
CA PRO A 966 -0.49 -15.21 -6.36
C PRO A 966 -1.04 -16.34 -5.48
N VAL A 967 -2.26 -16.76 -5.79
CA VAL A 967 -2.87 -17.96 -5.20
C VAL A 967 -2.83 -19.12 -6.19
N LEU A 968 -2.64 -20.34 -5.69
CA LEU A 968 -2.71 -21.57 -6.46
C LEU A 968 -4.11 -22.18 -6.28
N PHE A 969 -4.81 -22.45 -7.38
CA PHE A 969 -6.15 -23.06 -7.39
C PHE A 969 -6.10 -24.56 -7.67
N PHE A 970 -5.26 -24.97 -8.61
CA PHE A 970 -5.13 -26.35 -9.01
C PHE A 970 -3.67 -26.70 -9.29
N ASN A 971 -3.28 -27.92 -8.92
CA ASN A 971 -1.97 -28.46 -9.22
C ASN A 971 -2.06 -29.97 -9.47
N GLY A 972 -1.80 -30.38 -10.71
CA GLY A 972 -1.62 -31.77 -11.14
C GLY A 972 -0.20 -31.95 -11.69
N HIS A 973 0.46 -33.03 -11.27
CA HIS A 973 1.82 -33.35 -11.70
C HIS A 973 1.86 -34.71 -12.40
N ASN A 974 2.48 -34.76 -13.58
CA ASN A 974 2.77 -36.01 -14.27
C ASN A 974 4.29 -36.16 -14.47
N THR A 975 4.88 -37.00 -13.62
CA THR A 975 6.32 -37.31 -13.64
C THR A 975 6.72 -38.20 -14.82
N ALA A 976 5.80 -38.97 -15.41
CA ALA A 976 6.09 -39.86 -16.53
C ALA A 976 6.30 -39.09 -17.85
N ASN A 977 5.54 -38.00 -18.06
CA ASN A 977 5.56 -37.22 -19.31
C ASN A 977 6.30 -35.88 -19.21
N GLY A 978 6.80 -35.51 -18.02
CA GLY A 978 7.51 -34.23 -17.80
C GLY A 978 6.61 -32.99 -17.96
N THR A 979 5.31 -33.14 -17.72
CA THR A 979 4.30 -32.09 -17.83
C THR A 979 3.80 -31.64 -16.45
N ILE A 980 3.40 -30.37 -16.37
CA ILE A 980 2.80 -29.74 -15.19
C ILE A 980 1.46 -29.14 -15.61
N SER A 981 0.43 -29.41 -14.81
CA SER A 981 -0.92 -28.88 -14.96
C SER A 981 -1.21 -27.98 -13.77
N THR A 982 -1.11 -26.66 -13.94
CA THR A 982 -1.25 -25.70 -12.84
C THR A 982 -2.21 -24.57 -13.20
N LEU A 983 -3.05 -24.18 -12.24
CA LEU A 983 -3.96 -23.06 -12.37
C LEU A 983 -3.70 -22.09 -11.21
N SER A 984 -3.12 -20.92 -11.50
CA SER A 984 -2.88 -19.86 -10.53
C SER A 984 -3.67 -18.61 -10.85
N THR A 985 -4.25 -17.98 -9.82
CA THR A 985 -4.94 -16.70 -9.93
C THR A 985 -3.95 -15.56 -9.65
N MET A 986 -3.71 -14.72 -10.65
CA MET A 986 -2.72 -13.66 -10.60
C MET A 986 -3.11 -12.51 -11.53
N GLY A 987 -2.39 -11.40 -11.48
CA GLY A 987 -2.60 -10.29 -12.41
C GLY A 987 -1.81 -10.47 -13.70
N ASN A 988 -2.21 -9.81 -14.79
CA ASN A 988 -1.27 -9.62 -15.89
C ASN A 988 -0.19 -8.63 -15.43
N PRO A 989 1.09 -9.03 -15.27
CA PRO A 989 2.11 -8.17 -14.64
C PRO A 989 2.32 -6.85 -15.38
N LEU A 990 2.20 -6.87 -16.72
CA LEU A 990 2.28 -5.64 -17.52
C LEU A 990 1.12 -4.70 -17.23
N ILE A 991 -0.09 -5.21 -17.00
CA ILE A 991 -1.25 -4.40 -16.64
C ILE A 991 -1.10 -3.88 -15.21
N TRP A 992 -0.79 -4.74 -14.25
CA TRP A 992 -0.84 -4.39 -12.83
C TRP A 992 0.30 -3.46 -12.42
N TRP A 993 1.54 -3.77 -12.82
CA TRP A 993 2.70 -2.91 -12.53
C TRP A 993 2.58 -1.55 -13.22
N THR A 994 2.10 -1.53 -14.47
CA THR A 994 1.79 -0.27 -15.17
C THR A 994 0.63 0.45 -14.51
N GLY A 995 -0.33 -0.26 -13.91
CA GLY A 995 -1.40 0.32 -13.12
C GLY A 995 -0.89 1.18 -11.96
N VAL A 996 0.14 0.72 -11.24
CA VAL A 996 0.80 1.51 -10.19
C VAL A 996 1.44 2.78 -10.77
N VAL A 997 2.18 2.64 -11.88
CA VAL A 997 2.82 3.77 -12.58
C VAL A 997 1.77 4.77 -13.08
N ALA A 998 0.69 4.29 -13.69
CA ALA A 998 -0.40 5.10 -14.22
C ALA A 998 -1.11 5.86 -13.10
N CYS A 999 -1.39 5.22 -11.96
CA CYS A 999 -1.97 5.86 -10.79
C CYS A 999 -1.09 7.00 -10.26
N ILE A 1000 0.21 6.73 -10.04
CA ILE A 1000 1.16 7.76 -9.61
C ILE A 1000 1.21 8.92 -10.61
N TRP A 1001 1.32 8.61 -11.90
CA TRP A 1001 1.39 9.60 -12.95
C TRP A 1001 0.12 10.46 -13.01
N LEU A 1002 -1.06 9.86 -12.88
CA LEU A 1002 -2.35 10.58 -12.89
C LEU A 1002 -2.55 11.45 -11.65
N ILE A 1003 -2.07 11.01 -10.47
CA ILE A 1003 -2.05 11.83 -9.25
C ILE A 1003 -1.19 13.06 -9.50
N ILE A 1004 0.01 12.87 -10.03
CA ILE A 1004 0.97 13.94 -10.35
C ILE A 1004 0.38 14.90 -11.39
N ASP A 1005 -0.22 14.38 -12.44
CA ASP A 1005 -0.80 15.13 -13.55
C ASP A 1005 -2.02 15.95 -13.12
N SER A 1006 -2.86 15.37 -12.24
CA SER A 1006 -3.99 16.05 -11.61
C SER A 1006 -3.54 17.15 -10.63
N ALA A 1007 -2.49 16.88 -9.84
CA ALA A 1007 -1.90 17.85 -8.90
C ALA A 1007 -1.25 19.04 -9.62
N ARG A 1008 -0.61 18.80 -10.78
CA ARG A 1008 -0.09 19.85 -11.67
C ARG A 1008 -1.19 20.63 -12.40
N GLY A 1009 -2.44 20.16 -12.35
CA GLY A 1009 -3.55 20.77 -13.07
C GLY A 1009 -3.46 20.64 -14.59
N LYS A 1010 -2.51 19.86 -15.11
CA LYS A 1010 -2.21 19.74 -16.54
C LYS A 1010 -3.41 19.13 -17.28
N HIS A 1011 -3.94 18.01 -16.76
CA HIS A 1011 -5.08 17.31 -17.36
C HIS A 1011 -6.16 16.94 -16.34
N ARG A 1012 -6.72 17.94 -15.65
CA ARG A 1012 -7.86 17.73 -14.75
C ARG A 1012 -9.02 17.07 -15.48
N ASN A 1013 -9.36 15.85 -15.06
CA ASN A 1013 -10.45 15.08 -15.66
C ASN A 1013 -11.34 14.48 -14.56
N TYR A 1014 -12.62 14.86 -14.56
CA TYR A 1014 -13.58 14.32 -13.60
C TYR A 1014 -13.70 12.79 -13.71
N GLY A 1015 -13.52 12.22 -14.90
CA GLY A 1015 -13.49 10.77 -15.10
C GLY A 1015 -12.35 10.09 -14.35
N VAL A 1016 -11.15 10.70 -14.29
CA VAL A 1016 -10.03 10.18 -13.49
C VAL A 1016 -10.39 10.20 -12.00
N THR A 1017 -10.95 11.31 -11.51
CA THR A 1017 -11.40 11.40 -10.10
C THR A 1017 -12.49 10.39 -9.78
N PHE A 1018 -13.48 10.23 -10.66
CA PHE A 1018 -14.55 9.25 -10.51
C PHE A 1018 -14.00 7.83 -10.41
N THR A 1019 -13.17 7.43 -11.39
CA THR A 1019 -12.59 6.10 -11.44
C THR A 1019 -11.65 5.84 -10.26
N ALA A 1020 -10.90 6.85 -9.80
CA ALA A 1020 -10.06 6.72 -8.61
C ALA A 1020 -10.89 6.51 -7.33
N ILE A 1021 -12.01 7.20 -7.15
CA ILE A 1021 -12.92 6.95 -6.01
C ILE A 1021 -13.46 5.52 -6.07
N ALA A 1022 -13.87 5.07 -7.26
CA ALA A 1022 -14.34 3.70 -7.46
C ALA A 1022 -13.25 2.68 -7.09
N ALA A 1023 -12.03 2.81 -7.62
CA ALA A 1023 -10.89 1.94 -7.30
C ALA A 1023 -10.57 1.93 -5.79
N LEU A 1024 -10.45 3.11 -5.17
CA LEU A 1024 -10.10 3.27 -3.76
C LEU A 1024 -11.17 2.68 -2.84
N SER A 1025 -12.46 2.81 -3.18
CA SER A 1025 -13.53 2.21 -2.36
C SER A 1025 -13.45 0.68 -2.29
N GLN A 1026 -12.84 0.02 -3.28
CA GLN A 1026 -12.64 -1.42 -3.29
C GLN A 1026 -11.32 -1.83 -2.62
N PHE A 1027 -10.35 -0.92 -2.55
CA PHE A 1027 -8.99 -1.21 -2.08
C PHE A 1027 -8.74 -0.78 -0.63
N VAL A 1028 -9.20 0.41 -0.23
CA VAL A 1028 -8.95 0.99 1.10
C VAL A 1028 -9.56 0.19 2.26
N PRO A 1029 -10.76 -0.43 2.15
CA PRO A 1029 -11.32 -1.20 3.27
C PRO A 1029 -10.39 -2.29 3.81
N TRP A 1030 -9.55 -2.88 2.94
CA TRP A 1030 -8.59 -3.91 3.32
C TRP A 1030 -7.50 -3.42 4.29
N TRP A 1031 -7.26 -2.10 4.40
CA TRP A 1031 -6.37 -1.54 5.43
C TRP A 1031 -6.85 -1.83 6.84
N PHE A 1032 -8.16 -1.98 7.03
CA PHE A 1032 -8.78 -2.14 8.35
C PHE A 1032 -9.14 -3.59 8.65
N ILE A 1033 -8.90 -4.51 7.70
CA ILE A 1033 -9.24 -5.93 7.83
C ILE A 1033 -7.97 -6.68 8.22
N ALA A 1034 -7.95 -7.21 9.44
CA ALA A 1034 -6.79 -7.89 10.04
C ALA A 1034 -6.82 -9.43 9.86
N ARG A 1035 -7.87 -9.98 9.27
CA ARG A 1035 -8.00 -11.43 9.00
C ARG A 1035 -7.15 -11.87 7.81
N GLU A 1036 -6.99 -13.18 7.63
CA GLU A 1036 -6.36 -13.71 6.43
C GLU A 1036 -7.14 -13.34 5.15
N VAL A 1037 -6.40 -12.92 4.12
CA VAL A 1037 -6.96 -12.48 2.85
C VAL A 1037 -6.11 -12.99 1.69
N PHE A 1038 -6.73 -13.05 0.51
CA PHE A 1038 -6.15 -13.61 -0.70
C PHE A 1038 -6.17 -12.60 -1.85
N ILE A 1039 -5.27 -12.75 -2.82
CA ILE A 1039 -5.08 -11.81 -3.92
C ILE A 1039 -6.34 -11.61 -4.79
N TYR A 1040 -7.21 -12.61 -4.88
CA TYR A 1040 -8.44 -12.49 -5.68
C TYR A 1040 -9.41 -11.41 -5.16
N HIS A 1041 -9.29 -10.99 -3.90
CA HIS A 1041 -10.03 -9.83 -3.38
C HIS A 1041 -9.69 -8.52 -4.11
N TYR A 1042 -8.51 -8.42 -4.71
CA TYR A 1042 -8.10 -7.28 -5.53
C TYR A 1042 -8.85 -7.20 -6.87
N PHE A 1043 -9.52 -8.27 -7.30
CA PHE A 1043 -10.25 -8.33 -8.56
C PHE A 1043 -11.30 -7.21 -8.68
N ALA A 1044 -11.95 -6.81 -7.58
CA ALA A 1044 -12.89 -5.69 -7.58
C ALA A 1044 -12.26 -4.33 -7.96
N THR A 1045 -10.96 -4.16 -7.73
CA THR A 1045 -10.22 -2.94 -8.11
C THR A 1045 -9.80 -2.95 -9.58
N VAL A 1046 -9.58 -4.13 -10.17
CA VAL A 1046 -9.00 -4.32 -11.52
C VAL A 1046 -9.76 -3.56 -12.63
N PRO A 1047 -11.11 -3.60 -12.73
CA PRO A 1047 -11.80 -2.87 -13.78
C PRO A 1047 -11.51 -1.36 -13.77
N PHE A 1048 -11.44 -0.78 -12.58
CA PHE A 1048 -11.16 0.65 -12.41
C PHE A 1048 -9.68 0.97 -12.64
N LEU A 1049 -8.77 0.08 -12.24
CA LEU A 1049 -7.34 0.20 -12.51
C LEU A 1049 -7.06 0.28 -14.02
N ILE A 1050 -7.71 -0.59 -14.82
CA ILE A 1050 -7.53 -0.60 -16.27
C ILE A 1050 -8.05 0.68 -16.92
N ILE A 1051 -9.18 1.22 -16.45
CA ILE A 1051 -9.67 2.52 -16.93
C ILE A 1051 -8.66 3.64 -16.61
N LEU A 1052 -8.02 3.61 -15.44
CA LEU A 1052 -6.95 4.56 -15.09
C LEU A 1052 -5.71 4.39 -16.00
N ILE A 1053 -5.29 3.17 -16.30
CA ILE A 1053 -4.23 2.89 -17.28
C ILE A 1053 -4.57 3.52 -18.63
N VAL A 1054 -5.81 3.38 -19.09
CA VAL A 1054 -6.23 3.96 -20.37
C VAL A 1054 -6.29 5.49 -20.33
N PHE A 1055 -6.66 6.09 -19.20
CA PHE A 1055 -6.53 7.54 -19.01
C PHE A 1055 -5.07 8.00 -19.11
N TRP A 1056 -4.14 7.23 -18.52
CA TRP A 1056 -2.70 7.46 -18.62
C TRP A 1056 -2.22 7.32 -20.06
N LEU A 1057 -2.55 6.24 -20.77
CA LEU A 1057 -2.21 6.03 -22.19
C LEU A 1057 -2.72 7.16 -23.08
N ARG A 1058 -3.94 7.63 -22.86
CA ARG A 1058 -4.48 8.80 -23.58
C ARG A 1058 -3.63 10.03 -23.36
N ASN A 1059 -3.19 10.26 -22.13
CA ASN A 1059 -2.38 11.43 -21.83
C ASN A 1059 -0.96 11.28 -22.39
N VAL A 1060 -0.39 10.07 -22.40
CA VAL A 1060 0.89 9.76 -23.07
C VAL A 1060 0.79 10.02 -24.58
N GLU A 1061 -0.26 9.55 -25.24
CA GLU A 1061 -0.53 9.81 -26.66
C GLU A 1061 -0.62 11.30 -26.99
N ARG A 1062 -1.20 12.09 -26.09
CA ARG A 1062 -1.31 13.54 -26.28
C ARG A 1062 0.02 14.28 -26.03
N ASP A 1063 0.80 13.81 -25.06
CA ASP A 1063 1.93 14.57 -24.52
C ASP A 1063 3.27 14.19 -25.17
N PHE A 1064 3.38 13.02 -25.79
CA PHE A 1064 4.62 12.50 -26.38
C PHE A 1064 4.45 12.17 -27.87
N LYS A 1065 5.49 12.49 -28.67
CA LYS A 1065 5.51 12.31 -30.13
C LYS A 1065 5.16 10.89 -30.58
N TYR A 1066 5.68 9.88 -29.89
CA TYR A 1066 5.47 8.46 -30.20
C TYR A 1066 4.44 7.78 -29.27
N GLY A 1067 3.61 8.59 -28.58
CA GLY A 1067 2.68 8.05 -27.58
C GLY A 1067 1.55 7.21 -28.18
N LYS A 1068 1.18 7.45 -29.44
CA LYS A 1068 0.17 6.65 -30.16
C LYS A 1068 0.67 5.23 -30.44
N GLU A 1069 1.89 5.12 -30.96
CA GLU A 1069 2.58 3.86 -31.25
C GLU A 1069 2.79 3.08 -29.96
N PHE A 1070 3.28 3.77 -28.92
CA PHE A 1070 3.44 3.20 -27.59
C PHE A 1070 2.15 2.58 -27.06
N GLY A 1071 1.00 3.27 -27.20
CA GLY A 1071 -0.28 2.75 -26.74
C GLY A 1071 -0.71 1.45 -27.43
N TRP A 1072 -0.47 1.31 -28.74
CA TRP A 1072 -0.74 0.07 -29.46
C TRP A 1072 0.24 -1.05 -29.09
N ILE A 1073 1.53 -0.74 -29.02
CA ILE A 1073 2.57 -1.69 -28.59
C ILE A 1073 2.24 -2.24 -27.20
N PHE A 1074 1.84 -1.38 -26.27
CA PHE A 1074 1.46 -1.77 -24.91
C PHE A 1074 0.27 -2.74 -24.90
N VAL A 1075 -0.81 -2.42 -25.62
CA VAL A 1075 -2.00 -3.30 -25.69
C VAL A 1075 -1.65 -4.65 -26.33
N THR A 1076 -0.88 -4.64 -27.43
CA THR A 1076 -0.43 -5.88 -28.08
C THR A 1076 0.48 -6.70 -27.17
N ALA A 1077 1.38 -6.06 -26.42
CA ALA A 1077 2.24 -6.74 -25.45
C ALA A 1077 1.44 -7.39 -24.31
N CYS A 1078 0.36 -6.75 -23.85
CA CYS A 1078 -0.54 -7.34 -22.83
C CYS A 1078 -1.25 -8.60 -23.36
N ILE A 1079 -1.70 -8.59 -24.62
CA ILE A 1079 -2.28 -9.77 -25.28
C ILE A 1079 -1.23 -10.88 -25.43
N ALA A 1080 0.00 -10.53 -25.86
CA ALA A 1080 1.08 -11.50 -25.98
C ALA A 1080 1.41 -12.14 -24.62
N MET A 1081 1.43 -11.34 -23.55
CA MET A 1081 1.60 -11.84 -22.18
C MET A 1081 0.50 -12.84 -21.78
N PHE A 1082 -0.76 -12.56 -22.14
CA PHE A 1082 -1.86 -13.50 -21.91
C PHE A 1082 -1.64 -14.84 -22.61
N ILE A 1083 -1.18 -14.82 -23.86
CA ILE A 1083 -0.87 -16.04 -24.61
C ILE A 1083 0.30 -16.80 -23.97
N ILE A 1084 1.35 -16.10 -23.56
CA ILE A 1084 2.54 -16.70 -22.93
C ILE A 1084 2.19 -17.39 -21.60
N PHE A 1085 1.37 -16.74 -20.77
CA PHE A 1085 0.94 -17.26 -19.47
C PHE A 1085 -0.30 -18.16 -19.53
N TYR A 1086 -0.87 -18.38 -20.73
CA TYR A 1086 -2.09 -19.17 -20.90
C TYR A 1086 -2.04 -20.54 -20.20
N PRO A 1087 -0.93 -21.32 -20.23
CA PRO A 1087 -0.88 -22.60 -19.53
C PRO A 1087 -1.11 -22.52 -18.03
N VAL A 1088 -0.49 -21.54 -17.35
CA VAL A 1088 -0.53 -21.43 -15.88
C VAL A 1088 -1.79 -20.76 -15.33
N ILE A 1089 -2.59 -20.13 -16.20
CA ILE A 1089 -3.86 -19.49 -15.83
C ILE A 1089 -5.10 -20.30 -16.26
N THR A 1090 -4.89 -21.43 -16.96
CA THR A 1090 -5.96 -22.31 -17.46
C THR A 1090 -5.93 -23.70 -16.88
N GLY A 1091 -4.78 -24.16 -16.36
CA GLY A 1091 -4.62 -25.55 -15.93
C GLY A 1091 -4.37 -26.53 -17.08
N ILE A 1092 -4.11 -26.09 -18.33
CA ILE A 1092 -3.76 -27.06 -19.38
C ILE A 1092 -2.39 -27.69 -19.07
N PRO A 1093 -2.23 -29.03 -19.22
CA PRO A 1093 -0.93 -29.66 -19.08
C PRO A 1093 0.08 -29.08 -20.07
N PHE A 1094 1.26 -28.71 -19.59
CA PHE A 1094 2.31 -28.13 -20.41
C PHE A 1094 3.71 -28.54 -19.94
N ASN A 1095 4.72 -28.34 -20.78
CA ASN A 1095 6.10 -28.69 -20.46
C ASN A 1095 6.59 -28.01 -19.16
N ALA A 1096 7.19 -28.79 -18.26
CA ALA A 1096 7.62 -28.33 -16.93
C ALA A 1096 8.67 -27.21 -16.96
N GLU A 1097 9.63 -27.25 -17.89
CA GLU A 1097 10.68 -26.23 -18.02
C GLU A 1097 10.07 -24.88 -18.43
N TYR A 1098 9.11 -24.90 -19.35
CA TYR A 1098 8.38 -23.69 -19.77
C TYR A 1098 7.63 -23.07 -18.59
N VAL A 1099 6.86 -23.86 -17.83
CA VAL A 1099 6.11 -23.38 -16.65
C VAL A 1099 7.06 -22.80 -15.60
N THR A 1100 8.21 -23.43 -15.38
CA THR A 1100 9.23 -22.95 -14.46
C THR A 1100 9.86 -21.64 -14.93
N GLY A 1101 10.08 -21.47 -16.24
CA GLY A 1101 10.57 -20.23 -16.85
C GLY A 1101 9.63 -19.04 -16.69
N LEU A 1102 8.32 -19.28 -16.48
CA LEU A 1102 7.34 -18.22 -16.23
C LEU A 1102 7.39 -17.67 -14.79
N ARG A 1103 8.07 -18.35 -13.86
CA ARG A 1103 8.16 -17.97 -12.44
C ARG A 1103 9.11 -16.78 -12.24
N TRP A 1104 8.66 -15.58 -12.58
CA TRP A 1104 9.46 -14.35 -12.51
C TRP A 1104 9.81 -13.93 -11.09
N LEU A 1105 8.92 -14.22 -10.12
CA LEU A 1105 9.17 -14.05 -8.69
C LEU A 1105 9.23 -15.41 -8.02
N GLN A 1106 10.17 -15.60 -7.10
CA GLN A 1106 10.27 -16.85 -6.31
C GLN A 1106 8.99 -17.15 -5.53
N SER A 1107 8.18 -16.14 -5.20
CA SER A 1107 6.91 -16.29 -4.50
C SER A 1107 5.75 -16.78 -5.36
N TRP A 1108 5.89 -16.88 -6.69
CA TRP A 1108 4.84 -17.35 -7.59
C TRP A 1108 4.70 -18.89 -7.55
N PRO A 1109 3.53 -19.41 -7.14
CA PRO A 1109 3.30 -20.84 -6.98
C PRO A 1109 2.79 -21.45 -8.29
N PHE A 1110 3.70 -21.88 -9.18
CA PHE A 1110 3.32 -22.60 -10.42
C PHE A 1110 3.61 -24.09 -10.37
N TYR A 1111 4.35 -24.55 -9.35
CA TYR A 1111 4.62 -25.95 -9.09
C TYR A 1111 5.03 -26.11 -7.62
N GLY A 1112 4.73 -27.28 -7.05
CA GLY A 1112 4.96 -27.62 -5.64
C GLY A 1112 6.43 -27.61 -5.25
#